data_AF-A0A7W9GCN1-F1
#
_entry.id   AF-A0A7W9GCN1-F1
#
_cell.length_a   1.000
_cell.length_b   1.000
_cell.length_c   1.000
_cell.angle_alpha   90.00
_cell.angle_beta   90.00
_cell.angle_gamma   90.00
#
_symmetry.space_group_name_H-M   'P 1'
#
loop_
_entity.id
_entity.type
_entity.pdbx_description
1 polymer ?
#
loop_
_entity_poly.entity_id
_entity_poly.type
_entity_poly.pdbx_seq_one_letter_code
_entity_poly.pdbx_strand_id
1 'polypeptide(L)'
;MQWKHVRKAALCAAVGGLLLTARPAVAAQPDGLDKAFADATAEYQVPKDLLVAVGYGETHLDGHNGAPSSDNGYGVMHLVSNPRHKTLEQAAELTGESEAELKSDTAANIRGGAAVLRALADRAGLDASKRKDVNAWYPVVARYSGAADDRVARLYADTVYGLLAQGIKAGVVVRPREVRPERGTYEKVKPLAATTGEPQAGILSTDYPPAHWVPANGNNYSPGRSSPIRKIVIHVTQGSYAGTISWFQNPSAQVSAHYVIRSSDGDVTQMVRDTDTAYHARSSNSEALGIEHEGFVDNPSWFTDAMYRSSAALTRYLADKWGIPRTRANIVGHNELPGNDHTDPGPHWNWDYYMSLVNGGGGPLQGGSPADFDGDGKDDIVTFTHGANADVYVAKSTGAAFDGTSVKWHDYFALSGEVPLTGDFTGDGKDDIITFTQGANADVYVAPSTGNSFGAATKWHDYFAPSGEAPAVGDFDGDGKDDIVTFTRGTANDVYVALSNDHGFGAGVKWHDFFGLDGEFPAVGDVNGDGRDDIIVFTQGSTNDVYVATSTGTGFNAAVKVHDNFALAGEQPRVADVNGDGKDDIVTFTNNGLGDVWVAISDGQGFGPAVKWNDWFAPNGEFPYTGDFDGDGRDDVVTFTKGATNDVFVGLSNGTSAFGAGVKWHDFFGLNGETTL
;
A
#
# COMPACT_ATOMS: atom_id res chain seq x y z
N MET A 1 -26.80 -48.18 -37.39
CA MET A 1 -27.18 -47.94 -38.81
C MET A 1 -26.12 -47.06 -39.48
N GLN A 2 -25.59 -47.55 -40.61
CA GLN A 2 -24.87 -46.93 -41.76
C GLN A 2 -23.97 -45.69 -41.53
N TRP A 3 -22.63 -45.77 -41.70
CA TRP A 3 -21.81 -45.78 -42.95
C TRP A 3 -21.73 -44.39 -43.64
N LYS A 4 -20.57 -43.71 -43.63
CA LYS A 4 -19.41 -43.74 -44.57
C LYS A 4 -19.47 -42.72 -45.73
N HIS A 5 -18.39 -41.92 -45.82
CA HIS A 5 -17.72 -41.30 -47.00
C HIS A 5 -18.52 -40.26 -47.83
N VAL A 6 -17.92 -39.19 -48.39
CA VAL A 6 -16.99 -39.19 -49.53
C VAL A 6 -16.34 -37.79 -49.71
N ARG A 7 -15.05 -37.78 -50.08
CA ARG A 7 -14.29 -36.64 -50.65
C ARG A 7 -14.70 -36.37 -52.11
N LYS A 8 -14.76 -35.10 -52.54
CA LYS A 8 -14.45 -34.70 -53.94
C LYS A 8 -13.75 -33.34 -53.99
N ALA A 9 -12.84 -33.24 -54.95
CA ALA A 9 -11.86 -32.19 -55.14
C ALA A 9 -12.28 -31.14 -56.20
N ALA A 10 -11.69 -29.95 -56.04
CA ALA A 10 -11.19 -28.97 -57.02
C ALA A 10 -12.10 -28.40 -58.12
N LEU A 11 -12.22 -27.06 -58.14
CA LEU A 11 -11.84 -26.23 -59.31
C LEU A 11 -11.60 -24.76 -58.94
N CYS A 12 -10.54 -24.20 -59.50
CA CYS A 12 -10.09 -22.80 -59.39
C CYS A 12 -11.05 -21.78 -60.02
N ALA A 13 -11.14 -20.60 -59.43
CA ALA A 13 -11.33 -19.34 -60.14
C ALA A 13 -10.56 -18.22 -59.41
N ALA A 14 -9.59 -17.64 -60.11
CA ALA A 14 -8.77 -16.53 -59.66
C ALA A 14 -9.54 -15.21 -59.78
N VAL A 15 -9.51 -14.38 -58.75
CA VAL A 15 -9.75 -12.94 -58.84
C VAL A 15 -8.69 -12.25 -57.99
N GLY A 16 -7.84 -11.46 -58.65
CA GLY A 16 -6.79 -10.68 -58.02
C GLY A 16 -7.36 -9.54 -57.18
N GLY A 17 -6.88 -9.44 -55.95
CA GLY A 17 -7.04 -8.28 -55.08
C GLY A 17 -5.69 -7.96 -54.48
N LEU A 18 -5.11 -6.83 -54.90
CA LEU A 18 -3.87 -6.28 -54.36
C LEU A 18 -4.14 -5.81 -52.92
N LEU A 19 -3.87 -6.66 -51.93
CA LEU A 19 -3.88 -6.29 -50.52
C LEU A 19 -2.48 -5.81 -50.13
N LEU A 20 -2.30 -4.49 -50.15
CA LEU A 20 -1.25 -3.82 -49.39
C LEU A 20 -1.51 -4.10 -47.91
N THR A 21 -0.81 -5.09 -47.36
CA THR A 21 -0.75 -5.28 -45.91
C THR A 21 0.05 -4.11 -45.33
N ALA A 22 -0.66 -3.08 -44.88
CA ALA A 22 -0.08 -2.11 -43.96
C ALA A 22 0.36 -2.90 -42.72
N ARG A 23 1.67 -2.89 -42.46
CA ARG A 23 2.22 -3.38 -41.18
C ARG A 23 1.62 -2.53 -40.06
N PRO A 24 1.24 -3.10 -38.92
CA PRO A 24 0.93 -2.30 -37.74
C PRO A 24 2.17 -1.44 -37.43
N ALA A 25 1.96 -0.15 -37.22
CA ALA A 25 3.01 0.73 -36.71
C ALA A 25 3.48 0.14 -35.37
N VAL A 26 4.73 -0.27 -35.33
CA VAL A 26 5.41 -0.75 -34.13
C VAL A 26 5.42 0.41 -33.13
N ALA A 27 4.99 0.15 -31.90
CA ALA A 27 5.12 1.08 -30.78
C ALA A 27 6.53 1.69 -30.74
N ALA A 28 6.63 2.99 -30.54
CA ALA A 28 7.89 3.71 -30.54
C ALA A 28 8.87 3.08 -29.53
N GLN A 29 10.08 2.76 -30.00
CA GLN A 29 11.17 2.22 -29.18
C GLN A 29 11.67 3.25 -28.14
N PRO A 30 12.22 2.79 -27.00
CA PRO A 30 12.82 3.62 -25.95
C PRO A 30 13.84 4.67 -26.45
N ASP A 31 14.56 4.39 -27.54
CA ASP A 31 15.61 5.26 -28.09
C ASP A 31 15.09 6.61 -28.64
N GLY A 32 13.81 6.69 -29.03
CA GLY A 32 13.22 7.92 -29.58
C GLY A 32 12.90 8.98 -28.51
N LEU A 33 12.46 8.54 -27.33
CA LEU A 33 12.04 9.42 -26.25
C LEU A 33 13.23 10.11 -25.58
N ASP A 34 14.29 9.33 -25.29
CA ASP A 34 15.53 9.87 -24.70
C ASP A 34 16.18 10.94 -25.60
N LYS A 35 16.15 10.68 -26.91
CA LYS A 35 16.62 11.63 -27.93
C LYS A 35 15.76 12.90 -27.96
N ALA A 36 14.43 12.80 -27.91
CA ALA A 36 13.55 13.97 -27.91
C ALA A 36 13.85 14.91 -26.72
N PHE A 37 14.02 14.35 -25.51
CA PHE A 37 14.45 15.13 -24.35
C PHE A 37 15.84 15.75 -24.53
N ALA A 38 16.81 15.01 -25.07
CA ALA A 38 18.15 15.52 -25.32
C ALA A 38 18.18 16.67 -26.33
N ASP A 39 17.43 16.55 -27.44
CA ASP A 39 17.32 17.57 -28.47
C ASP A 39 16.64 18.85 -27.91
N ALA A 40 15.54 18.70 -27.17
CA ALA A 40 14.86 19.82 -26.53
C ALA A 40 15.74 20.53 -25.48
N THR A 41 16.52 19.78 -24.69
CA THR A 41 17.52 20.33 -23.78
C THR A 41 18.59 21.13 -24.51
N ALA A 42 19.11 20.62 -25.63
CA ALA A 42 20.14 21.30 -26.40
C ALA A 42 19.64 22.63 -26.97
N GLU A 43 18.38 22.68 -27.41
CA GLU A 43 17.76 23.87 -27.98
C GLU A 43 17.39 24.91 -26.92
N TYR A 44 16.65 24.51 -25.88
CA TYR A 44 16.07 25.45 -24.92
C TYR A 44 16.89 25.63 -23.66
N GLN A 45 17.97 24.86 -23.48
CA GLN A 45 18.89 24.95 -22.34
C GLN A 45 18.18 24.71 -20.99
N VAL A 46 17.19 23.82 -21.00
CA VAL A 46 16.54 23.24 -19.81
C VAL A 46 17.30 21.96 -19.44
N PRO A 47 17.75 21.74 -18.19
CA PRO A 47 18.41 20.51 -17.79
C PRO A 47 17.58 19.27 -18.15
N LYS A 48 18.18 18.28 -18.83
CA LYS A 48 17.48 17.08 -19.32
C LYS A 48 16.72 16.36 -18.22
N ASP A 49 17.39 16.07 -17.11
CA ASP A 49 16.80 15.36 -15.98
C ASP A 49 15.58 16.10 -15.41
N LEU A 50 15.63 17.43 -15.34
CA LEU A 50 14.51 18.26 -14.90
C LEU A 50 13.34 18.18 -15.88
N LEU A 51 13.62 18.27 -17.18
CA LEU A 51 12.59 18.22 -18.21
C LEU A 51 11.90 16.84 -18.21
N VAL A 52 12.67 15.76 -18.02
CA VAL A 52 12.14 14.41 -17.84
C VAL A 52 11.33 14.31 -16.55
N ALA A 53 11.79 14.87 -15.43
CA ALA A 53 11.05 14.82 -14.17
C ALA A 53 9.73 15.59 -14.21
N VAL A 54 9.67 16.72 -14.92
CA VAL A 54 8.41 17.43 -15.20
C VAL A 54 7.50 16.54 -16.04
N GLY A 55 7.97 16.03 -17.19
CA GLY A 55 7.12 15.17 -18.04
C GLY A 55 6.66 13.89 -17.33
N TYR A 56 7.50 13.31 -16.49
CA TYR A 56 7.14 12.15 -15.67
C TYR A 56 6.10 12.53 -14.61
N GLY A 57 6.29 13.65 -13.89
CA GLY A 57 5.32 14.12 -12.90
C GLY A 57 3.96 14.52 -13.49
N GLU A 58 3.92 14.88 -14.77
CA GLU A 58 2.66 15.21 -15.46
C GLU A 58 1.93 13.98 -15.99
N THR A 59 2.65 13.08 -16.68
CA THR A 59 2.03 12.05 -17.52
C THR A 59 2.72 10.69 -17.44
N HIS A 60 3.67 10.47 -16.52
CA HIS A 60 4.54 9.29 -16.51
C HIS A 60 5.23 9.05 -17.86
N LEU A 61 5.53 10.14 -18.58
CA LEU A 61 6.12 10.15 -19.92
C LEU A 61 5.23 9.54 -21.01
N ASP A 62 3.91 9.53 -20.79
CA ASP A 62 2.92 9.06 -21.75
C ASP A 62 2.30 10.24 -22.54
N GLY A 63 2.23 10.09 -23.85
CA GLY A 63 1.62 11.10 -24.72
C GLY A 63 0.10 10.99 -24.83
N HIS A 64 -0.51 9.94 -24.25
CA HIS A 64 -1.94 9.62 -24.32
C HIS A 64 -2.52 9.63 -25.74
N ASN A 65 -1.70 9.28 -26.73
CA ASN A 65 -2.07 9.31 -28.16
C ASN A 65 -2.69 10.66 -28.61
N GLY A 66 -2.32 11.75 -27.93
CA GLY A 66 -2.83 13.09 -28.17
C GLY A 66 -4.27 13.36 -27.70
N ALA A 67 -4.83 12.48 -26.88
CA ALA A 67 -6.06 12.76 -26.15
C ALA A 67 -5.80 13.80 -25.04
N PRO A 68 -6.77 14.70 -24.77
CA PRO A 68 -6.66 15.65 -23.68
C PRO A 68 -6.88 15.00 -22.30
N SER A 69 -6.22 15.55 -21.29
CA SER A 69 -6.60 15.42 -19.88
C SER A 69 -7.89 16.20 -19.57
N SER A 70 -8.44 15.99 -18.38
CA SER A 70 -9.58 16.77 -17.86
C SER A 70 -9.33 18.29 -17.82
N ASP A 71 -8.06 18.69 -17.71
CA ASP A 71 -7.62 20.09 -17.71
C ASP A 71 -7.50 20.70 -19.12
N ASN A 72 -7.79 19.89 -20.15
CA ASN A 72 -7.47 20.14 -21.56
C ASN A 72 -5.96 20.30 -21.79
N GLY A 73 -5.17 19.48 -21.10
CA GLY A 73 -3.71 19.32 -21.26
C GLY A 73 -3.36 18.14 -22.16
N TYR A 74 -2.28 18.25 -22.93
CA TYR A 74 -1.94 17.27 -23.97
C TYR A 74 -0.48 16.83 -23.92
N GLY A 75 -0.25 15.57 -24.26
CA GLY A 75 1.07 14.97 -24.46
C GLY A 75 1.92 14.88 -23.20
N VAL A 76 3.18 14.44 -23.36
CA VAL A 76 4.12 14.12 -22.29
C VAL A 76 4.35 15.27 -21.29
N MET A 77 4.33 16.51 -21.77
CA MET A 77 4.58 17.72 -20.97
C MET A 77 3.29 18.40 -20.49
N HIS A 78 2.12 17.79 -20.73
CA HIS A 78 0.79 18.32 -20.36
C HIS A 78 0.62 19.79 -20.75
N LEU A 79 0.72 20.07 -22.05
CA LEU A 79 0.52 21.42 -22.57
C LEU A 79 -0.96 21.78 -22.54
N VAL A 80 -1.34 22.73 -21.69
CA VAL A 80 -2.73 23.07 -21.34
C VAL A 80 -3.27 24.18 -22.23
N SER A 81 -4.52 24.01 -22.67
CA SER A 81 -5.32 25.07 -23.28
C SER A 81 -6.64 25.24 -22.53
N ASN A 82 -6.67 26.11 -21.52
CA ASN A 82 -7.90 26.47 -20.83
C ASN A 82 -7.91 27.99 -20.49
N PRO A 83 -9.02 28.58 -20.03
CA PRO A 83 -9.11 30.04 -19.82
C PRO A 83 -8.07 30.65 -18.86
N ARG A 84 -7.39 29.84 -18.05
CA ARG A 84 -6.44 30.30 -17.01
C ARG A 84 -5.00 29.89 -17.30
N HIS A 85 -4.80 28.77 -17.99
CA HIS A 85 -3.51 28.20 -18.31
C HIS A 85 -3.45 27.88 -19.80
N LYS A 86 -2.50 28.51 -20.49
CA LYS A 86 -2.42 28.57 -21.96
C LYS A 86 -1.02 28.14 -22.45
N THR A 87 -0.47 27.08 -21.86
CA THR A 87 0.88 26.61 -22.19
C THR A 87 0.95 25.95 -23.56
N LEU A 88 -0.15 25.41 -24.08
CA LEU A 88 -0.21 24.90 -25.46
C LEU A 88 -0.05 26.03 -26.49
N GLU A 89 -0.80 27.13 -26.34
CA GLU A 89 -0.70 28.27 -27.23
C GLU A 89 0.66 28.98 -27.09
N GLN A 90 1.19 29.08 -25.87
CA GLN A 90 2.55 29.58 -25.66
C GLN A 90 3.60 28.68 -26.32
N ALA A 91 3.46 27.37 -26.22
CA ALA A 91 4.36 26.43 -26.88
C ALA A 91 4.32 26.61 -28.40
N ALA A 92 3.13 26.74 -29.01
CA ALA A 92 2.97 26.97 -30.44
C ALA A 92 3.68 28.26 -30.89
N GLU A 93 3.50 29.35 -30.14
CA GLU A 93 4.16 30.63 -30.43
C GLU A 93 5.69 30.54 -30.31
N LEU A 94 6.19 29.87 -29.27
CA LEU A 94 7.63 29.79 -28.97
C LEU A 94 8.40 28.81 -29.87
N THR A 95 7.72 27.77 -30.38
CA THR A 95 8.34 26.71 -31.19
C THR A 95 8.13 26.90 -32.68
N GLY A 96 7.07 27.61 -33.08
CA GLY A 96 6.58 27.71 -34.45
C GLY A 96 5.78 26.48 -34.92
N GLU A 97 5.52 25.51 -34.03
CA GLU A 97 4.74 24.31 -34.33
C GLU A 97 3.23 24.58 -34.25
N SER A 98 2.44 23.82 -34.99
CA SER A 98 0.99 23.91 -34.88
C SER A 98 0.49 23.29 -33.56
N GLU A 99 -0.62 23.80 -33.03
CA GLU A 99 -1.27 23.16 -31.88
C GLU A 99 -1.62 21.68 -32.15
N ALA A 100 -1.91 21.31 -33.40
CA ALA A 100 -2.21 19.93 -33.75
C ALA A 100 -0.99 19.00 -33.60
N GLU A 101 0.19 19.47 -34.01
CA GLU A 101 1.45 18.75 -33.83
C GLU A 101 1.81 18.64 -32.34
N LEU A 102 1.73 19.75 -31.59
CA LEU A 102 2.00 19.77 -30.16
C LEU A 102 1.08 18.86 -29.35
N LYS A 103 -0.15 18.60 -29.83
CA LYS A 103 -1.08 17.67 -29.19
C LYS A 103 -0.72 16.21 -29.44
N SER A 104 -0.24 15.86 -30.63
CA SER A 104 -0.22 14.47 -31.10
C SER A 104 1.17 13.88 -31.34
N ASP A 105 2.20 14.71 -31.53
CA ASP A 105 3.58 14.28 -31.70
C ASP A 105 4.37 14.44 -30.39
N THR A 106 4.96 13.36 -29.91
CA THR A 106 5.68 13.33 -28.63
C THR A 106 6.90 14.26 -28.63
N ALA A 107 7.67 14.32 -29.72
CA ALA A 107 8.88 15.13 -29.78
C ALA A 107 8.54 16.62 -29.84
N ALA A 108 7.53 16.99 -30.64
CA ALA A 108 6.92 18.32 -30.68
C ALA A 108 6.46 18.75 -29.28
N ASN A 109 5.71 17.89 -28.58
CA ASN A 109 5.20 18.19 -27.25
C ASN A 109 6.32 18.42 -26.21
N ILE A 110 7.35 17.57 -26.19
CA ILE A 110 8.54 17.73 -25.33
C ILE A 110 9.27 19.04 -25.64
N ARG A 111 9.44 19.34 -26.93
CA ARG A 111 10.04 20.59 -27.41
C ARG A 111 9.23 21.81 -26.96
N GLY A 112 7.90 21.75 -27.06
CA GLY A 112 6.96 22.76 -26.58
C GLY A 112 7.04 23.01 -25.08
N GLY A 113 7.02 21.95 -24.27
CA GLY A 113 7.19 22.06 -22.81
C GLY A 113 8.52 22.69 -22.42
N ALA A 114 9.62 22.28 -23.08
CA ALA A 114 10.93 22.87 -22.88
C ALA A 114 10.97 24.36 -23.24
N ALA A 115 10.30 24.76 -24.32
CA ALA A 115 10.19 26.15 -24.74
C ALA A 115 9.45 27.01 -23.71
N VAL A 116 8.33 26.51 -23.18
CA VAL A 116 7.55 27.18 -22.13
C VAL A 116 8.35 27.33 -20.84
N LEU A 117 9.01 26.26 -20.37
CA LEU A 117 9.89 26.29 -19.20
C LEU A 117 11.02 27.30 -19.40
N ARG A 118 11.63 27.34 -20.59
CA ARG A 118 12.66 28.33 -20.91
C ARG A 118 12.14 29.77 -20.87
N ALA A 119 10.98 30.04 -21.45
CA ALA A 119 10.36 31.36 -21.39
C ALA A 119 10.05 31.79 -19.95
N LEU A 120 9.60 30.86 -19.09
CA LEU A 120 9.40 31.11 -17.67
C LEU A 120 10.73 31.39 -16.92
N ALA A 121 11.80 30.67 -17.25
CA ALA A 121 13.13 30.89 -16.70
C ALA A 121 13.70 32.26 -17.09
N ASP A 122 13.55 32.66 -18.35
CA ASP A 122 13.98 33.99 -18.82
C ASP A 122 13.19 35.10 -18.09
N ARG A 123 11.86 34.93 -17.89
CA ARG A 123 11.04 35.85 -17.07
C ARG A 123 11.43 35.89 -15.60
N ALA A 124 11.91 34.77 -15.06
CA ALA A 124 12.41 34.68 -13.70
C ALA A 124 13.86 35.22 -13.55
N GLY A 125 14.50 35.62 -14.65
CA GLY A 125 15.85 36.19 -14.65
C GLY A 125 16.95 35.14 -14.48
N LEU A 126 16.72 33.88 -14.86
CA LEU A 126 17.77 32.86 -14.86
C LEU A 126 18.72 33.09 -16.04
N ASP A 127 19.93 33.54 -15.73
CA ASP A 127 21.01 33.66 -16.70
C ASP A 127 21.53 32.28 -17.19
N ALA A 128 22.44 32.30 -18.17
CA ALA A 128 22.98 31.07 -18.76
C ALA A 128 23.74 30.18 -17.76
N SER A 129 24.26 30.73 -16.66
CA SER A 129 24.91 29.95 -15.61
C SER A 129 23.88 29.26 -14.73
N LYS A 130 22.89 30.02 -14.25
CA LYS A 130 21.79 29.48 -13.42
C LYS A 130 20.98 28.42 -14.16
N ARG A 131 20.79 28.57 -15.47
CA ARG A 131 20.07 27.55 -16.27
C ARG A 131 20.75 26.17 -16.30
N LYS A 132 22.05 26.09 -16.00
CA LYS A 132 22.76 24.80 -15.86
C LYS A 132 22.56 24.15 -14.49
N ASP A 133 22.16 24.91 -13.47
CA ASP A 133 21.92 24.40 -12.14
C ASP A 133 20.44 24.03 -11.98
N VAL A 134 20.16 22.74 -11.87
CA VAL A 134 18.80 22.23 -11.69
C VAL A 134 18.10 22.84 -10.47
N ASN A 135 18.82 23.22 -9.42
CA ASN A 135 18.22 23.75 -8.20
C ASN A 135 17.60 25.14 -8.39
N ALA A 136 18.17 25.96 -9.29
CA ALA A 136 17.69 27.30 -9.58
C ALA A 136 16.32 27.32 -10.30
N TRP A 137 15.91 26.18 -10.88
CA TRP A 137 14.67 26.08 -11.65
C TRP A 137 13.41 25.93 -10.78
N TYR A 138 13.51 25.80 -9.46
CA TYR A 138 12.36 25.50 -8.61
C TYR A 138 11.19 26.50 -8.78
N PRO A 139 11.42 27.83 -8.78
CA PRO A 139 10.34 28.79 -8.98
C PRO A 139 9.76 28.75 -10.39
N VAL A 140 10.52 28.26 -11.38
CA VAL A 140 10.07 28.07 -12.76
C VAL A 140 9.13 26.87 -12.85
N VAL A 141 9.50 25.75 -12.24
CA VAL A 141 8.67 24.54 -12.15
C VAL A 141 7.37 24.81 -11.40
N ALA A 142 7.44 25.50 -10.25
CA ALA A 142 6.24 25.87 -9.49
C ALA A 142 5.24 26.68 -10.33
N ARG A 143 5.74 27.61 -11.16
CA ARG A 143 4.90 28.40 -12.07
C ARG A 143 4.39 27.61 -13.28
N TYR A 144 5.13 26.61 -13.72
CA TYR A 144 4.72 25.74 -14.83
C TYR A 144 3.43 24.99 -14.52
N SER A 145 3.15 24.69 -13.24
CA SER A 145 1.89 24.06 -12.80
C SER A 145 0.62 24.84 -13.17
N GLY A 146 0.72 26.15 -13.40
CA GLY A 146 -0.44 27.02 -13.62
C GLY A 146 -1.35 27.19 -12.40
N ALA A 147 -0.95 26.71 -11.22
CA ALA A 147 -1.75 26.78 -10.00
C ALA A 147 -1.92 28.22 -9.49
N ALA A 148 -3.14 28.57 -9.06
CA ALA A 148 -3.45 29.88 -8.52
C ALA A 148 -3.11 30.01 -7.02
N ASP A 149 -3.10 28.91 -6.26
CA ASP A 149 -2.66 28.86 -4.86
C ASP A 149 -1.16 28.54 -4.82
N ASP A 150 -0.37 29.42 -4.21
CA ASP A 150 1.08 29.26 -4.08
C ASP A 150 1.46 27.94 -3.38
N ARG A 151 0.61 27.41 -2.49
CA ARG A 151 0.84 26.13 -1.80
C ARG A 151 0.69 24.94 -2.74
N VAL A 152 -0.20 25.02 -3.73
CA VAL A 152 -0.39 23.99 -4.76
C VAL A 152 0.75 24.06 -5.78
N ALA A 153 1.16 25.28 -6.16
CA ALA A 153 2.35 25.49 -6.99
C ALA A 153 3.63 24.94 -6.30
N ARG A 154 3.75 25.16 -4.99
CA ARG A 154 4.83 24.60 -4.17
C ARG A 154 4.76 23.06 -4.13
N LEU A 155 3.59 22.48 -3.90
CA LEU A 155 3.38 21.02 -3.89
C LEU A 155 3.82 20.39 -5.21
N TYR A 156 3.41 20.95 -6.35
CA TYR A 156 3.81 20.49 -7.67
C TYR A 156 5.34 20.50 -7.84
N ALA A 157 6.00 21.60 -7.46
CA ALA A 157 7.46 21.68 -7.55
C ALA A 157 8.15 20.70 -6.58
N ASP A 158 7.65 20.56 -5.35
CA ASP A 158 8.17 19.60 -4.38
C ASP A 158 8.09 18.15 -4.93
N THR A 159 6.99 17.77 -5.61
CA THR A 159 6.84 16.48 -6.29
C THR A 159 7.90 16.27 -7.38
N VAL A 160 8.08 17.24 -8.30
CA VAL A 160 9.07 17.15 -9.38
C VAL A 160 10.50 17.00 -8.83
N TYR A 161 10.82 17.73 -7.76
CA TYR A 161 12.14 17.62 -7.12
C TYR A 161 12.30 16.32 -6.31
N GLY A 162 11.22 15.76 -5.77
CA GLY A 162 11.21 14.41 -5.22
C GLY A 162 11.58 13.36 -6.28
N LEU A 163 10.98 13.44 -7.47
CA LEU A 163 11.31 12.57 -8.61
C LEU A 163 12.77 12.69 -9.04
N LEU A 164 13.32 13.91 -9.07
CA LEU A 164 14.75 14.13 -9.34
C LEU A 164 15.64 13.50 -8.27
N ALA A 165 15.23 13.58 -7.00
CA ALA A 165 15.99 13.01 -5.89
C ALA A 165 16.05 11.48 -5.97
N GLN A 166 14.90 10.87 -6.22
CA GLN A 166 14.71 9.42 -6.29
C GLN A 166 15.19 8.80 -7.60
N GLY A 167 15.24 9.57 -8.68
CA GLY A 167 15.52 9.07 -10.03
C GLY A 167 14.29 8.48 -10.71
N ILE A 168 14.38 8.31 -12.03
CA ILE A 168 13.29 7.82 -12.90
C ILE A 168 13.83 6.71 -13.80
N LYS A 169 13.09 5.61 -13.94
CA LYS A 169 13.37 4.51 -14.87
C LYS A 169 12.12 4.15 -15.66
N ALA A 170 11.77 4.95 -16.66
CA ALA A 170 10.55 4.77 -17.46
C ALA A 170 10.78 5.16 -18.92
N GLY A 171 11.43 4.29 -19.70
CA GLY A 171 11.83 4.58 -21.09
C GLY A 171 13.02 5.55 -21.22
N VAL A 172 13.15 6.49 -20.29
CA VAL A 172 14.31 7.37 -20.08
C VAL A 172 14.83 7.16 -18.64
N VAL A 173 16.14 7.30 -18.45
CA VAL A 173 16.79 7.11 -17.15
C VAL A 173 17.26 8.46 -16.59
N VAL A 174 16.71 8.86 -15.45
CA VAL A 174 17.25 9.90 -14.57
C VAL A 174 17.86 9.20 -13.37
N ARG A 175 19.16 9.44 -13.13
CA ARG A 175 19.82 8.85 -11.97
C ARG A 175 19.42 9.61 -10.70
N PRO A 176 19.19 8.90 -9.57
CA PRO A 176 18.99 9.55 -8.28
C PRO A 176 20.13 10.52 -7.99
N ARG A 177 19.81 11.67 -7.40
CA ARG A 177 20.81 12.71 -7.08
C ARG A 177 20.38 13.54 -5.88
N GLU A 178 21.35 14.11 -5.19
CA GLU A 178 21.03 15.15 -4.22
C GLU A 178 20.47 16.38 -4.94
N VAL A 179 19.35 16.89 -4.42
CA VAL A 179 18.73 18.15 -4.84
C VAL A 179 18.65 19.10 -3.66
N ARG A 180 18.95 20.36 -3.89
CA ARG A 180 18.88 21.45 -2.91
C ARG A 180 18.09 22.60 -3.51
N PRO A 181 16.76 22.47 -3.66
CA PRO A 181 16.02 23.34 -4.56
C PRO A 181 15.97 24.79 -4.03
N GLU A 182 16.27 25.76 -4.89
CA GLU A 182 16.26 27.18 -4.56
C GLU A 182 14.82 27.71 -4.60
N ARG A 183 14.07 27.54 -3.50
CA ARG A 183 12.61 27.81 -3.48
C ARG A 183 12.23 29.26 -3.72
N GLY A 184 13.16 30.20 -3.50
CA GLY A 184 12.93 31.62 -3.70
C GLY A 184 11.73 32.12 -2.88
N THR A 185 10.71 32.66 -3.55
CA THR A 185 9.49 33.14 -2.89
C THR A 185 8.69 32.03 -2.20
N TYR A 186 8.80 30.79 -2.67
CA TYR A 186 8.07 29.64 -2.13
C TYR A 186 8.65 29.11 -0.81
N GLU A 187 9.84 29.56 -0.40
CA GLU A 187 10.43 29.24 0.91
C GLU A 187 9.50 29.67 2.06
N LYS A 188 8.76 30.76 1.87
CA LYS A 188 7.83 31.33 2.85
C LYS A 188 6.41 30.75 2.76
N VAL A 189 6.12 30.01 1.70
CA VAL A 189 4.82 29.40 1.46
C VAL A 189 4.77 28.13 2.28
N LYS A 190 3.78 27.97 3.16
CA LYS A 190 3.66 26.73 3.93
C LYS A 190 3.43 25.54 3.00
N PRO A 191 4.18 24.44 3.14
CA PRO A 191 3.91 23.24 2.37
C PRO A 191 2.52 22.70 2.71
N LEU A 192 1.83 22.12 1.72
CA LEU A 192 0.60 21.35 1.98
C LEU A 192 0.94 20.08 2.76
N ALA A 193 2.07 19.44 2.41
CA ALA A 193 2.64 18.29 3.11
C ALA A 193 4.00 18.68 3.72
N ALA A 194 4.10 18.72 5.05
CA ALA A 194 5.40 18.62 5.72
C ALA A 194 5.54 17.19 6.27
N THR A 195 6.13 16.31 5.47
CA THR A 195 6.88 15.18 6.00
C THR A 195 8.15 15.71 6.65
N THR A 196 8.42 15.25 7.87
CA THR A 196 9.58 15.50 8.74
C THR A 196 9.58 16.80 9.56
N GLY A 197 9.32 16.65 10.86
CA GLY A 197 10.06 17.37 11.90
C GLY A 197 9.65 18.78 12.27
N GLU A 198 8.37 19.06 12.52
CA GLU A 198 7.85 19.98 13.57
C GLU A 198 6.31 19.83 13.69
N PRO A 199 5.69 19.97 14.88
CA PRO A 199 4.24 19.95 15.01
C PRO A 199 3.68 21.28 14.51
N GLN A 200 3.29 21.35 13.24
CA GLN A 200 2.54 22.50 12.73
C GLN A 200 1.06 22.15 12.59
N ALA A 201 0.23 22.97 13.25
CA ALA A 201 -1.18 23.14 12.98
C ALA A 201 -1.40 23.61 11.52
N GLY A 202 -1.20 22.71 10.57
CA GLY A 202 -1.74 22.77 9.23
C GLY A 202 -3.21 22.41 9.30
N ILE A 203 -4.03 23.02 8.45
CA ILE A 203 -5.47 22.79 8.41
C ILE A 203 -5.69 21.35 7.96
N LEU A 204 -5.74 20.41 8.91
CA LEU A 204 -6.12 19.02 8.64
C LEU A 204 -7.61 18.99 8.29
N SER A 205 -7.99 18.05 7.44
CA SER A 205 -9.39 17.76 7.20
C SER A 205 -10.08 17.46 8.54
N THR A 206 -11.24 18.09 8.78
CA THR A 206 -12.06 17.77 9.95
C THR A 206 -12.88 16.50 9.74
N ASP A 207 -13.01 16.06 8.49
CA ASP A 207 -13.83 14.93 8.13
C ASP A 207 -13.06 13.63 8.10
N TYR A 208 -11.82 13.65 7.61
CA TYR A 208 -10.85 12.54 7.60
C TYR A 208 -9.48 13.08 8.02
N PRO A 209 -9.12 13.00 9.31
CA PRO A 209 -7.95 13.68 9.88
C PRO A 209 -6.61 13.49 9.14
N PRO A 210 -6.30 12.33 8.54
CA PRO A 210 -5.06 12.14 7.79
C PRO A 210 -4.95 12.99 6.51
N ALA A 211 -6.07 13.49 5.96
CA ALA A 211 -6.03 14.27 4.73
C ALA A 211 -5.69 15.75 4.96
N HIS A 212 -5.00 16.32 3.97
CA HIS A 212 -4.86 17.77 3.84
C HIS A 212 -6.19 18.44 3.52
N TRP A 213 -6.42 19.67 4.00
CA TRP A 213 -7.58 20.46 3.58
C TRP A 213 -7.20 21.53 2.56
N VAL A 214 -7.68 21.37 1.32
CA VAL A 214 -7.52 22.35 0.23
C VAL A 214 -8.88 22.56 -0.44
N PRO A 215 -9.66 23.57 -0.05
CA PRO A 215 -11.04 23.67 -0.50
C PRO A 215 -11.14 23.86 -2.01
N ALA A 216 -12.07 23.15 -2.62
CA ALA A 216 -12.55 23.44 -3.97
C ALA A 216 -13.21 24.83 -4.01
N ASN A 217 -13.38 25.38 -5.21
CA ASN A 217 -14.10 26.63 -5.37
C ASN A 217 -15.58 26.47 -4.98
N GLY A 218 -16.16 27.44 -4.28
CA GLY A 218 -17.57 27.42 -3.89
C GLY A 218 -18.58 27.31 -5.04
N ASN A 219 -18.16 27.59 -6.29
CA ASN A 219 -19.00 27.38 -7.48
C ASN A 219 -19.06 25.91 -7.94
N ASN A 220 -18.19 25.05 -7.41
CA ASN A 220 -18.00 23.67 -7.87
C ASN A 220 -18.65 22.63 -6.94
N TYR A 221 -19.34 23.07 -5.89
CA TYR A 221 -20.11 22.22 -4.98
C TYR A 221 -21.30 23.01 -4.43
N SER A 222 -22.26 22.31 -3.82
CA SER A 222 -23.39 22.93 -3.10
C SER A 222 -23.22 22.70 -1.60
N PRO A 223 -23.39 23.73 -0.75
CA PRO A 223 -23.42 23.54 0.69
C PRO A 223 -24.59 22.63 1.11
N GLY A 224 -24.33 21.70 2.02
CA GLY A 224 -25.30 20.72 2.48
C GLY A 224 -25.60 19.60 1.48
N ARG A 225 -26.49 18.69 1.90
CA ARG A 225 -26.94 17.53 1.14
C ARG A 225 -28.45 17.40 1.15
N SER A 226 -29.01 16.95 0.03
CA SER A 226 -30.43 16.64 -0.11
C SER A 226 -30.76 15.16 0.10
N SER A 227 -29.75 14.29 0.19
CA SER A 227 -29.90 12.86 0.46
C SER A 227 -28.82 12.36 1.44
N PRO A 228 -29.09 11.29 2.21
CA PRO A 228 -28.07 10.60 2.99
C PRO A 228 -26.93 10.08 2.11
N ILE A 229 -25.73 10.08 2.65
CA ILE A 229 -24.56 9.42 2.04
C ILE A 229 -24.80 7.91 2.08
N ARG A 230 -24.74 7.25 0.93
CA ARG A 230 -24.92 5.80 0.80
C ARG A 230 -23.97 5.15 -0.19
N LYS A 231 -23.11 5.94 -0.84
CA LYS A 231 -22.15 5.45 -1.84
C LYS A 231 -20.80 6.14 -1.73
N ILE A 232 -19.77 5.44 -2.14
CA ILE A 232 -18.44 5.97 -2.41
C ILE A 232 -18.15 5.69 -3.87
N VAL A 233 -17.76 6.73 -4.61
CA VAL A 233 -17.47 6.64 -6.04
C VAL A 233 -15.97 6.77 -6.24
N ILE A 234 -15.40 5.77 -6.88
CA ILE A 234 -13.99 5.71 -7.25
C ILE A 234 -13.84 6.27 -8.65
N HIS A 235 -13.02 7.31 -8.76
CA HIS A 235 -12.69 7.99 -10.00
C HIS A 235 -11.21 7.86 -10.31
N VAL A 236 -10.86 7.98 -11.59
CA VAL A 236 -9.49 8.23 -12.06
C VAL A 236 -9.51 9.55 -12.82
N THR A 237 -8.63 10.48 -12.44
CA THR A 237 -8.71 11.91 -12.79
C THR A 237 -8.46 12.21 -14.27
N GLN A 238 -7.75 11.32 -14.97
CA GLN A 238 -7.11 11.60 -16.27
C GLN A 238 -6.13 12.77 -16.18
N GLY A 239 -5.29 12.78 -15.14
CA GLY A 239 -4.31 13.85 -14.90
C GLY A 239 -3.56 13.73 -13.57
N SER A 240 -2.68 14.70 -13.30
CA SER A 240 -1.83 14.74 -12.10
C SER A 240 -2.59 15.21 -10.84
N TYR A 241 -2.09 14.82 -9.67
CA TYR A 241 -2.65 15.15 -8.35
C TYR A 241 -2.79 16.67 -8.14
N ALA A 242 -1.72 17.41 -8.41
CA ALA A 242 -1.73 18.87 -8.30
C ALA A 242 -2.63 19.53 -9.37
N GLY A 243 -2.69 18.95 -10.57
CA GLY A 243 -3.58 19.39 -11.64
C GLY A 243 -5.05 19.27 -11.23
N THR A 244 -5.47 18.13 -10.68
CA THR A 244 -6.83 17.91 -10.19
C THR A 244 -7.21 18.89 -9.09
N ILE A 245 -6.32 19.15 -8.13
CA ILE A 245 -6.54 20.14 -7.07
C ILE A 245 -6.72 21.54 -7.68
N SER A 246 -5.86 21.93 -8.61
CA SER A 246 -5.96 23.22 -9.32
C SER A 246 -7.28 23.35 -10.10
N TRP A 247 -7.71 22.29 -10.77
CA TRP A 247 -8.96 22.25 -11.53
C TRP A 247 -10.18 22.47 -10.64
N PHE A 248 -10.24 21.79 -9.48
CA PHE A 248 -11.36 21.96 -8.55
C PHE A 248 -11.38 23.34 -7.88
N GLN A 249 -10.28 24.10 -7.90
CA GLN A 249 -10.24 25.51 -7.50
C GLN A 249 -10.69 26.49 -8.61
N ASN A 250 -10.92 26.00 -9.83
CA ASN A 250 -11.43 26.80 -10.93
C ASN A 250 -12.96 27.00 -10.84
N PRO A 251 -13.49 28.21 -10.57
CA PRO A 251 -14.92 28.51 -10.50
C PRO A 251 -15.68 28.27 -11.81
N SER A 252 -14.99 28.08 -12.93
CA SER A 252 -15.58 27.74 -14.22
C SER A 252 -15.60 26.24 -14.51
N ALA A 253 -14.95 25.40 -13.67
CA ALA A 253 -14.91 23.95 -13.87
C ALA A 253 -16.30 23.33 -13.66
N GLN A 254 -17.07 23.85 -12.70
CA GLN A 254 -18.38 23.33 -12.32
C GLN A 254 -18.36 21.83 -11.96
N VAL A 255 -17.19 21.33 -11.53
CA VAL A 255 -16.95 19.95 -11.09
C VAL A 255 -16.01 19.93 -9.88
N SER A 256 -16.20 18.96 -8.99
CA SER A 256 -15.34 18.71 -7.83
C SER A 256 -15.56 17.32 -7.26
N ALA A 257 -14.61 16.81 -6.49
CA ALA A 257 -14.76 15.62 -5.64
C ALA A 257 -14.45 15.94 -4.17
N HIS A 258 -14.74 14.98 -3.29
CA HIS A 258 -14.50 15.16 -1.85
C HIS A 258 -13.04 14.96 -1.52
N TYR A 259 -12.39 13.98 -2.15
CA TYR A 259 -10.99 13.63 -1.90
C TYR A 259 -10.22 13.41 -3.20
N VAL A 260 -8.92 13.69 -3.19
CA VAL A 260 -7.96 13.37 -4.25
C VAL A 260 -6.81 12.57 -3.63
N ILE A 261 -6.30 11.55 -4.33
CA ILE A 261 -5.22 10.67 -3.87
C ILE A 261 -4.06 10.68 -4.88
N ARG A 262 -2.85 10.88 -4.37
CA ARG A 262 -1.61 10.87 -5.16
C ARG A 262 -1.13 9.44 -5.41
N SER A 263 -0.70 9.17 -6.63
CA SER A 263 -0.23 7.86 -7.07
C SER A 263 1.11 7.48 -6.45
N SER A 264 2.06 8.40 -6.34
CA SER A 264 3.43 8.06 -5.94
C SER A 264 3.57 7.54 -4.50
N ASP A 265 2.73 8.01 -3.58
CA ASP A 265 2.88 7.77 -2.13
C ASP A 265 1.54 7.67 -1.37
N GLY A 266 0.40 7.75 -2.07
CA GLY A 266 -0.91 7.62 -1.45
C GLY A 266 -1.35 8.84 -0.63
N ASP A 267 -0.70 10.01 -0.79
CA ASP A 267 -1.08 11.23 -0.09
C ASP A 267 -2.52 11.67 -0.44
N VAL A 268 -3.26 12.19 0.55
CA VAL A 268 -4.71 12.45 0.46
C VAL A 268 -5.01 13.92 0.72
N THR A 269 -5.74 14.56 -0.21
CA THR A 269 -6.28 15.91 -0.03
C THR A 269 -7.81 15.88 -0.05
N GLN A 270 -8.45 16.37 1.02
CA GLN A 270 -9.87 16.68 1.03
C GLN A 270 -10.12 18.07 0.46
N MET A 271 -11.10 18.16 -0.46
CA MET A 271 -11.45 19.39 -1.17
C MET A 271 -12.87 19.88 -0.94
N VAL A 272 -13.81 18.98 -0.65
CA VAL A 272 -15.20 19.31 -0.29
C VAL A 272 -15.55 18.58 1.00
N ARG A 273 -16.25 19.24 1.92
CA ARG A 273 -16.71 18.63 3.17
C ARG A 273 -17.66 17.47 2.86
N ASP A 274 -17.62 16.41 3.66
CA ASP A 274 -18.52 15.26 3.48
C ASP A 274 -20.00 15.69 3.52
N THR A 275 -20.30 16.69 4.35
CA THR A 275 -21.65 17.24 4.54
C THR A 275 -22.14 18.10 3.38
N ASP A 276 -21.25 18.48 2.46
CA ASP A 276 -21.58 19.25 1.27
C ASP A 276 -21.71 18.31 0.05
N THR A 277 -22.30 18.81 -1.03
CA THR A 277 -22.52 18.05 -2.26
C THR A 277 -21.50 18.45 -3.31
N ALA A 278 -20.42 17.68 -3.46
CA ALA A 278 -19.47 17.82 -4.56
C ALA A 278 -20.10 17.46 -5.92
N TYR A 279 -19.57 18.03 -7.00
CA TYR A 279 -20.10 17.82 -8.37
C TYR A 279 -19.21 16.83 -9.14
N HIS A 280 -19.30 15.53 -8.84
CA HIS A 280 -18.42 14.49 -9.42
C HIS A 280 -19.16 13.39 -10.21
N ALA A 281 -20.42 13.11 -9.92
CA ALA A 281 -21.15 11.93 -10.39
C ALA A 281 -22.63 12.22 -10.73
N ARG A 282 -22.90 13.40 -11.29
CA ARG A 282 -24.22 13.81 -11.82
C ARG A 282 -25.37 13.55 -10.83
N SER A 283 -26.28 12.63 -11.14
CA SER A 283 -27.46 12.30 -10.32
C SER A 283 -27.08 11.69 -8.96
N SER A 284 -25.89 11.09 -8.85
CA SER A 284 -25.39 10.50 -7.60
C SER A 284 -24.65 11.50 -6.70
N ASN A 285 -24.46 12.77 -7.11
CA ASN A 285 -23.80 13.79 -6.29
C ASN A 285 -24.41 13.87 -4.88
N SER A 286 -25.74 13.92 -4.79
CA SER A 286 -26.44 14.11 -3.52
C SER A 286 -26.35 12.92 -2.55
N GLU A 287 -25.96 11.74 -3.02
CA GLU A 287 -25.99 10.47 -2.26
C GLU A 287 -24.61 9.83 -2.09
N ALA A 288 -23.57 10.39 -2.70
CA ALA A 288 -22.27 9.72 -2.79
C ALA A 288 -21.10 10.65 -2.44
N LEU A 289 -20.05 10.08 -1.85
CA LEU A 289 -18.75 10.72 -1.72
C LEU A 289 -17.89 10.33 -2.92
N GLY A 290 -17.04 11.24 -3.40
CA GLY A 290 -16.21 11.04 -4.59
C GLY A 290 -14.73 11.08 -4.23
N ILE A 291 -13.97 10.07 -4.66
CA ILE A 291 -12.53 9.95 -4.46
C ILE A 291 -11.86 9.88 -5.84
N GLU A 292 -11.02 10.86 -6.11
CA GLU A 292 -10.27 11.03 -7.35
C GLU A 292 -8.85 10.47 -7.22
N HIS A 293 -8.48 9.53 -8.09
CA HIS A 293 -7.15 8.92 -8.09
C HIS A 293 -6.32 9.50 -9.24
N GLU A 294 -5.15 10.04 -8.89
CA GLU A 294 -4.19 10.52 -9.88
C GLU A 294 -3.84 9.45 -10.91
N GLY A 295 -3.96 9.78 -12.19
CA GLY A 295 -3.48 8.92 -13.27
C GLY A 295 -4.43 8.82 -14.45
N PHE A 296 -4.18 7.82 -15.29
CA PHE A 296 -4.85 7.61 -16.57
C PHE A 296 -5.35 6.17 -16.70
N VAL A 297 -6.61 6.02 -17.13
CA VAL A 297 -7.34 4.72 -17.10
C VAL A 297 -6.74 3.64 -18.00
N ASP A 298 -5.93 4.02 -18.99
CA ASP A 298 -5.29 3.14 -19.97
C ASP A 298 -3.84 2.78 -19.61
N ASN A 299 -3.32 3.28 -18.49
CA ASN A 299 -1.95 3.04 -18.06
C ASN A 299 -1.90 2.46 -16.62
N PRO A 300 -1.68 1.15 -16.44
CA PRO A 300 -1.72 0.51 -15.14
C PRO A 300 -0.61 0.94 -14.17
N SER A 301 0.47 1.59 -14.65
CA SER A 301 1.58 2.02 -13.78
C SER A 301 1.17 3.10 -12.77
N TRP A 302 0.04 3.77 -13.00
CA TRP A 302 -0.52 4.76 -12.08
C TRP A 302 -1.23 4.14 -10.88
N PHE A 303 -1.67 2.88 -10.97
CA PHE A 303 -2.39 2.22 -9.88
C PHE A 303 -1.41 1.53 -8.93
N THR A 304 -0.66 2.34 -8.20
CA THR A 304 0.34 1.88 -7.25
C THR A 304 -0.30 1.27 -6.01
N ASP A 305 0.47 0.46 -5.31
CA ASP A 305 0.06 -0.10 -4.03
C ASP A 305 -0.24 0.97 -2.97
N ALA A 306 0.60 2.01 -2.90
CA ALA A 306 0.42 3.13 -1.97
C ALA A 306 -0.92 3.84 -2.20
N MET A 307 -1.30 4.08 -3.46
CA MET A 307 -2.60 4.64 -3.81
C MET A 307 -3.74 3.73 -3.36
N TYR A 308 -3.68 2.43 -3.70
CA TYR A 308 -4.73 1.47 -3.36
C TYR A 308 -4.96 1.38 -1.86
N ARG A 309 -3.89 1.33 -1.07
CA ARG A 309 -3.94 1.25 0.39
C ARG A 309 -4.51 2.51 1.03
N SER A 310 -4.04 3.69 0.64
CA SER A 310 -4.56 4.97 1.15
C SER A 310 -6.03 5.17 0.79
N SER A 311 -6.40 4.80 -0.44
CA SER A 311 -7.78 4.87 -0.91
C SER A 311 -8.70 3.91 -0.17
N ALA A 312 -8.23 2.69 0.07
CA ALA A 312 -8.99 1.72 0.82
C ALA A 312 -9.17 2.15 2.28
N ALA A 313 -8.14 2.72 2.91
CA ALA A 313 -8.21 3.27 4.27
C ALA A 313 -9.23 4.40 4.38
N LEU A 314 -9.19 5.37 3.45
CA LEU A 314 -10.19 6.42 3.35
C LEU A 314 -11.60 5.84 3.15
N THR A 315 -11.73 4.88 2.23
CA THR A 315 -13.03 4.28 1.90
C THR A 315 -13.64 3.53 3.08
N ARG A 316 -12.84 2.78 3.85
CA ARG A 316 -13.28 2.14 5.10
C ARG A 316 -13.77 3.17 6.10
N TYR A 317 -12.96 4.19 6.37
CA TYR A 317 -13.31 5.25 7.29
C TYR A 317 -14.63 5.95 6.91
N LEU A 318 -14.79 6.29 5.63
CA LEU A 318 -16.02 6.92 5.13
C LEU A 318 -17.21 5.97 5.19
N ALA A 319 -17.00 4.68 4.92
CA ALA A 319 -18.05 3.68 5.03
C ALA A 319 -18.55 3.54 6.46
N ASP A 320 -17.64 3.51 7.44
CA ASP A 320 -17.99 3.39 8.86
C ASP A 320 -18.67 4.65 9.38
N LYS A 321 -18.10 5.82 9.08
CA LYS A 321 -18.63 7.13 9.50
C LYS A 321 -20.07 7.35 9.01
N TRP A 322 -20.39 6.88 7.81
CA TRP A 322 -21.67 7.14 7.15
C TRP A 322 -22.59 5.91 7.06
N GLY A 323 -22.19 4.77 7.64
CA GLY A 323 -22.97 3.53 7.63
C GLY A 323 -23.19 2.95 6.22
N ILE A 324 -22.21 3.08 5.34
CA ILE A 324 -22.25 2.59 3.97
C ILE A 324 -21.78 1.12 3.95
N PRO A 325 -22.58 0.16 3.45
CA PRO A 325 -22.11 -1.21 3.29
C PRO A 325 -20.86 -1.29 2.40
N ARG A 326 -19.84 -2.01 2.84
CA ARG A 326 -18.58 -2.21 2.09
C ARG A 326 -18.76 -3.25 0.97
N THR A 327 -19.62 -2.97 0.01
CA THR A 327 -19.92 -3.86 -1.12
C THR A 327 -19.79 -3.12 -2.43
N ARG A 328 -19.62 -3.86 -3.54
CA ARG A 328 -19.59 -3.27 -4.89
C ARG A 328 -20.91 -2.62 -5.33
N ALA A 329 -22.00 -2.80 -4.58
CA ALA A 329 -23.25 -2.06 -4.81
C ALA A 329 -23.19 -0.61 -4.28
N ASN A 330 -22.29 -0.34 -3.34
CA ASN A 330 -22.18 0.93 -2.63
C ASN A 330 -20.83 1.63 -2.89
N ILE A 331 -19.76 0.85 -3.06
CA ILE A 331 -18.46 1.33 -3.51
C ILE A 331 -18.38 1.03 -4.99
N VAL A 332 -18.54 2.05 -5.82
CA VAL A 332 -18.78 1.94 -7.26
C VAL A 332 -17.75 2.73 -8.05
N GLY A 333 -17.42 2.25 -9.25
CA GLY A 333 -16.73 3.04 -10.24
C GLY A 333 -17.65 4.11 -10.81
N HIS A 334 -17.09 5.22 -11.24
CA HIS A 334 -17.86 6.27 -11.87
C HIS A 334 -18.61 5.78 -13.12
N ASN A 335 -17.98 4.93 -13.92
CA ASN A 335 -18.56 4.26 -15.10
C ASN A 335 -19.75 3.34 -14.79
N GLU A 336 -19.95 2.94 -13.53
CA GLU A 336 -21.06 2.06 -13.11
C GLU A 336 -22.32 2.84 -12.72
N LEU A 337 -22.23 4.18 -12.65
CA LEU A 337 -23.36 5.02 -12.26
C LEU A 337 -24.29 5.33 -13.45
N PRO A 338 -25.61 5.39 -13.23
CA PRO A 338 -26.57 5.63 -14.30
C PRO A 338 -26.41 7.00 -14.95
N GLY A 339 -26.41 7.03 -16.29
CA GLY A 339 -26.39 8.27 -17.05
C GLY A 339 -25.01 8.94 -17.11
N ASN A 340 -23.94 8.18 -16.85
CA ASN A 340 -22.58 8.63 -17.05
C ASN A 340 -22.04 8.24 -18.43
N ASP A 341 -21.19 9.09 -18.99
CA ASP A 341 -20.48 8.94 -20.26
C ASP A 341 -18.96 8.76 -20.06
N HIS A 342 -18.51 8.71 -18.80
CA HIS A 342 -17.11 8.48 -18.46
C HIS A 342 -16.77 6.98 -18.32
N THR A 343 -15.50 6.66 -18.50
CA THR A 343 -14.97 5.28 -18.50
C THR A 343 -14.18 4.90 -17.25
N ASP A 344 -13.94 5.86 -16.35
CA ASP A 344 -13.15 5.68 -15.13
C ASP A 344 -13.90 4.86 -14.05
N PRO A 345 -13.19 4.11 -13.20
CA PRO A 345 -11.72 4.04 -13.04
C PRO A 345 -11.00 3.20 -14.10
N GLY A 346 -11.73 2.67 -15.08
CA GLY A 346 -11.16 1.99 -16.24
C GLY A 346 -10.89 0.50 -16.05
N PRO A 347 -10.45 -0.19 -17.12
CA PRO A 347 -10.26 -1.64 -17.12
C PRO A 347 -9.05 -2.11 -16.29
N HIS A 348 -8.12 -1.20 -15.98
CA HIS A 348 -6.91 -1.51 -15.22
C HIS A 348 -7.08 -1.31 -13.71
N TRP A 349 -8.20 -0.76 -13.25
CA TRP A 349 -8.51 -0.71 -11.83
C TRP A 349 -8.83 -2.10 -11.31
N ASN A 350 -7.94 -2.64 -10.46
CA ASN A 350 -8.10 -3.94 -9.85
C ASN A 350 -9.12 -3.88 -8.71
N TRP A 351 -10.39 -4.12 -9.04
CA TRP A 351 -11.49 -4.11 -8.08
C TRP A 351 -11.37 -5.20 -7.02
N ASP A 352 -10.87 -6.38 -7.36
CA ASP A 352 -10.73 -7.47 -6.39
C ASP A 352 -9.67 -7.13 -5.36
N TYR A 353 -8.52 -6.61 -5.80
CA TYR A 353 -7.47 -6.12 -4.90
C TYR A 353 -7.96 -4.96 -4.05
N TYR A 354 -8.58 -3.96 -4.67
CA TYR A 354 -9.10 -2.81 -3.94
C TYR A 354 -10.16 -3.17 -2.91
N MET A 355 -11.13 -4.01 -3.27
CA MET A 355 -12.16 -4.46 -2.34
C MET A 355 -11.60 -5.40 -1.27
N SER A 356 -10.55 -6.19 -1.57
CA SER A 356 -9.86 -6.96 -0.54
C SER A 356 -9.25 -6.04 0.52
N LEU A 357 -8.64 -4.92 0.12
CA LEU A 357 -8.13 -3.92 1.05
C LEU A 357 -9.25 -3.17 1.78
N VAL A 358 -10.36 -2.86 1.12
CA VAL A 358 -11.50 -2.18 1.77
C VAL A 358 -12.24 -3.09 2.74
N ASN A 359 -12.36 -4.38 2.43
CA ASN A 359 -13.07 -5.34 3.27
C ASN A 359 -12.18 -6.01 4.32
N GLY A 360 -10.87 -6.06 4.08
CA GLY A 360 -9.86 -6.55 5.00
C GLY A 360 -8.80 -5.47 5.15
N GLY A 361 -9.07 -4.45 5.96
CA GLY A 361 -8.13 -3.37 6.27
C GLY A 361 -6.96 -3.88 7.09
N GLY A 362 -6.07 -4.62 6.43
CA GLY A 362 -5.00 -5.44 6.97
C GLY A 362 -4.99 -6.69 6.08
N GLY A 363 -3.84 -7.12 5.56
CA GLY A 363 -3.77 -8.48 5.01
C GLY A 363 -4.25 -9.49 6.06
N PRO A 364 -4.36 -10.80 5.75
CA PRO A 364 -4.35 -11.79 6.82
C PRO A 364 -3.16 -11.44 7.72
N LEU A 365 -3.48 -10.97 8.93
CA LEU A 365 -2.51 -10.68 9.96
C LEU A 365 -2.01 -12.05 10.35
N GLN A 366 -0.81 -12.37 9.90
CA GLN A 366 -0.16 -13.62 10.26
C GLN A 366 0.26 -13.46 11.71
N GLY A 367 -0.60 -13.92 12.62
CA GLY A 367 -0.21 -14.27 13.99
C GLY A 367 0.66 -15.50 13.90
N GLY A 368 1.92 -15.29 13.54
CA GLY A 368 2.99 -16.26 13.56
C GLY A 368 4.23 -15.51 14.00
N SER A 369 5.00 -16.14 14.87
CA SER A 369 6.29 -15.62 15.30
C SER A 369 7.40 -16.37 14.55
N PRO A 370 8.59 -15.77 14.44
CA PRO A 370 9.83 -16.54 14.40
C PRO A 370 9.75 -17.76 15.32
N ALA A 371 10.41 -18.84 14.92
CA ALA A 371 10.12 -20.17 15.45
C ALA A 371 11.41 -21.00 15.54
N ASP A 372 11.56 -21.80 16.59
CA ASP A 372 12.70 -22.69 16.79
C ASP A 372 12.50 -23.98 15.98
N PHE A 373 12.87 -23.95 14.69
CA PHE A 373 12.68 -25.11 13.83
C PHE A 373 13.63 -26.27 14.14
N ASP A 374 14.74 -26.04 14.88
CA ASP A 374 15.75 -27.06 15.17
C ASP A 374 15.85 -27.55 16.62
N GLY A 375 15.07 -26.93 17.50
CA GLY A 375 14.89 -27.31 18.90
C GLY A 375 16.10 -26.96 19.75
N ASP A 376 16.86 -25.94 19.36
CA ASP A 376 18.06 -25.50 20.07
C ASP A 376 17.82 -24.35 21.08
N GLY A 377 16.55 -23.94 21.20
CA GLY A 377 16.05 -22.89 22.09
C GLY A 377 16.30 -21.49 21.57
N LYS A 378 16.51 -21.31 20.26
CA LYS A 378 16.62 -20.00 19.61
C LYS A 378 15.66 -19.94 18.43
N ASP A 379 14.96 -18.83 18.31
CA ASP A 379 14.05 -18.65 17.20
C ASP A 379 14.80 -18.44 15.89
N ASP A 380 14.38 -19.17 14.87
CA ASP A 380 14.84 -19.06 13.50
C ASP A 380 13.88 -18.16 12.69
N ILE A 381 14.29 -17.80 11.47
CA ILE A 381 13.42 -17.08 10.53
C ILE A 381 13.06 -17.93 9.32
N VAL A 382 11.86 -17.73 8.80
CA VAL A 382 11.33 -18.44 7.62
C VAL A 382 10.75 -17.47 6.59
N THR A 383 10.91 -17.79 5.31
CA THR A 383 10.22 -17.10 4.21
C THR A 383 9.46 -18.07 3.31
N PHE A 384 8.23 -17.70 2.96
CA PHE A 384 7.33 -18.40 2.06
C PHE A 384 7.21 -17.59 0.77
N THR A 385 7.67 -18.15 -0.36
CA THR A 385 7.76 -17.37 -1.60
C THR A 385 6.43 -17.13 -2.30
N HIS A 386 5.38 -17.86 -1.91
CA HIS A 386 4.09 -17.92 -2.61
C HIS A 386 4.23 -18.31 -4.10
N GLY A 387 3.13 -18.26 -4.85
CA GLY A 387 3.13 -18.42 -6.30
C GLY A 387 3.20 -19.87 -6.77
N ALA A 388 3.69 -20.07 -8.00
CA ALA A 388 3.72 -21.40 -8.64
C ALA A 388 4.78 -22.34 -8.06
N ASN A 389 5.83 -21.79 -7.45
CA ASN A 389 6.88 -22.57 -6.79
C ASN A 389 6.57 -22.74 -5.29
N ALA A 390 6.12 -21.66 -4.63
CA ALA A 390 5.79 -21.64 -3.20
C ALA A 390 6.82 -22.40 -2.37
N ASP A 391 8.09 -22.04 -2.55
CA ASP A 391 9.19 -22.63 -1.81
C ASP A 391 9.25 -22.03 -0.40
N VAL A 392 9.78 -22.79 0.55
CA VAL A 392 10.01 -22.36 1.94
C VAL A 392 11.50 -22.38 2.23
N TYR A 393 12.02 -21.25 2.70
CA TYR A 393 13.43 -21.11 3.08
C TYR A 393 13.56 -20.74 4.53
N VAL A 394 14.51 -21.37 5.23
CA VAL A 394 14.81 -21.12 6.65
C VAL A 394 16.23 -20.61 6.77
N ALA A 395 16.46 -19.68 7.69
CA ALA A 395 17.78 -19.29 8.16
C ALA A 395 17.82 -19.39 9.69
N LYS A 396 18.71 -20.25 10.20
CA LYS A 396 18.71 -20.62 11.61
C LYS A 396 19.48 -19.62 12.47
N SER A 397 19.01 -19.33 13.67
CA SER A 397 19.73 -18.45 14.58
C SER A 397 20.97 -19.11 15.17
N THR A 398 21.98 -18.29 15.41
CA THR A 398 23.20 -18.66 16.15
C THR A 398 23.30 -17.93 17.49
N GLY A 399 22.29 -17.11 17.82
CA GLY A 399 22.28 -16.15 18.92
C GLY A 399 23.09 -14.88 18.70
N ALA A 400 23.61 -14.68 17.49
CA ALA A 400 24.28 -13.44 17.10
C ALA A 400 24.12 -13.07 15.61
N ALA A 401 23.56 -13.98 14.82
CA ALA A 401 23.30 -13.87 13.38
C ALA A 401 22.40 -15.03 12.95
N PHE A 402 21.78 -14.93 11.78
CA PHE A 402 21.16 -16.08 11.11
C PHE A 402 22.19 -16.75 10.17
N ASP A 403 22.35 -18.07 10.26
CA ASP A 403 23.41 -18.81 9.56
C ASP A 403 23.20 -18.88 8.03
N GLY A 404 24.30 -18.70 7.30
CA GLY A 404 24.43 -19.07 5.88
C GLY A 404 23.58 -18.31 4.86
N THR A 405 23.61 -18.80 3.61
CA THR A 405 22.62 -18.47 2.58
C THR A 405 21.34 -19.25 2.87
N SER A 406 20.17 -18.61 2.81
CA SER A 406 18.87 -19.25 3.05
C SER A 406 18.76 -20.61 2.36
N VAL A 407 18.42 -21.65 3.13
CA VAL A 407 18.34 -23.02 2.63
C VAL A 407 16.89 -23.35 2.35
N LYS A 408 16.61 -23.91 1.18
CA LYS A 408 15.26 -24.40 0.89
C LYS A 408 14.95 -25.63 1.73
N TRP A 409 13.94 -25.55 2.58
CA TRP A 409 13.50 -26.63 3.47
C TRP A 409 12.24 -27.35 2.98
N HIS A 410 11.41 -26.69 2.15
CA HIS A 410 10.22 -27.30 1.55
C HIS A 410 9.91 -26.66 0.18
N ASP A 411 9.17 -27.36 -0.67
CA ASP A 411 8.64 -26.87 -1.95
C ASP A 411 7.11 -26.97 -2.01
N TYR A 412 6.45 -26.11 -2.77
CA TYR A 412 4.98 -26.14 -2.95
C TYR A 412 4.16 -26.03 -1.64
N PHE A 413 4.52 -25.12 -0.75
CA PHE A 413 3.81 -24.85 0.50
C PHE A 413 3.45 -23.37 0.62
N ALA A 414 2.22 -23.08 1.07
CA ALA A 414 1.66 -21.73 1.08
C ALA A 414 1.59 -21.13 -0.33
N LEU A 415 0.72 -21.70 -1.17
CA LEU A 415 0.43 -21.19 -2.51
C LEU A 415 -0.21 -19.79 -2.44
N SER A 416 -0.29 -19.09 -3.57
CA SER A 416 -0.89 -17.76 -3.61
C SER A 416 -2.32 -17.73 -3.05
N GLY A 417 -2.53 -16.90 -2.04
CA GLY A 417 -3.82 -16.73 -1.36
C GLY A 417 -4.00 -17.58 -0.10
N GLU A 418 -3.01 -18.42 0.23
CA GLU A 418 -2.97 -19.17 1.48
C GLU A 418 -2.28 -18.35 2.58
N VAL A 419 -2.57 -18.68 3.85
CA VAL A 419 -2.01 -18.00 5.02
C VAL A 419 -1.06 -18.98 5.72
N PRO A 420 0.27 -18.83 5.58
CA PRO A 420 1.22 -19.62 6.37
C PRO A 420 1.40 -19.06 7.78
N LEU A 421 1.60 -19.94 8.76
CA LEU A 421 2.00 -19.68 10.16
C LEU A 421 3.02 -20.75 10.61
N THR A 422 3.49 -20.65 11.85
CA THR A 422 4.55 -21.49 12.47
C THR A 422 4.17 -21.85 13.90
N GLY A 423 4.59 -23.02 14.39
CA GLY A 423 4.34 -23.48 15.77
C GLY A 423 4.59 -24.98 15.96
N ASP A 424 4.75 -25.47 17.19
CA ASP A 424 5.01 -26.88 17.52
C ASP A 424 3.70 -27.66 17.64
N PHE A 425 3.11 -28.02 16.50
CA PHE A 425 1.85 -28.80 16.49
C PHE A 425 2.05 -30.26 16.89
N THR A 426 3.30 -30.75 16.91
CA THR A 426 3.62 -32.15 17.26
C THR A 426 4.00 -32.35 18.73
N GLY A 427 4.38 -31.29 19.43
CA GLY A 427 4.86 -31.30 20.81
C GLY A 427 6.25 -31.94 20.95
N ASP A 428 7.07 -31.86 19.90
CA ASP A 428 8.39 -32.49 19.86
C ASP A 428 9.54 -31.51 20.18
N GLY A 429 9.19 -30.26 20.50
CA GLY A 429 10.09 -29.15 20.81
C GLY A 429 10.77 -28.55 19.58
N LYS A 430 10.21 -28.76 18.39
CA LYS A 430 10.59 -28.06 17.15
C LYS A 430 9.35 -27.49 16.52
N ASP A 431 9.43 -26.24 16.13
CA ASP A 431 8.33 -25.61 15.43
C ASP A 431 8.18 -26.20 14.03
N ASP A 432 6.94 -26.25 13.57
CA ASP A 432 6.52 -26.74 12.27
C ASP A 432 6.02 -25.57 11.41
N ILE A 433 5.67 -25.86 10.16
CA ILE A 433 4.93 -24.91 9.31
C ILE A 433 3.51 -25.40 9.04
N ILE A 434 2.58 -24.46 9.04
CA ILE A 434 1.16 -24.67 8.73
C ILE A 434 0.73 -23.71 7.63
N THR A 435 -0.23 -24.11 6.79
CA THR A 435 -0.90 -23.18 5.88
C THR A 435 -2.42 -23.40 5.84
N PHE A 436 -3.15 -22.28 5.92
CA PHE A 436 -4.60 -22.22 5.78
C PHE A 436 -4.93 -21.85 4.35
N THR A 437 -5.59 -22.75 3.62
CA THR A 437 -5.84 -22.52 2.18
C THR A 437 -6.88 -21.43 1.90
N GLN A 438 -7.73 -21.11 2.88
CA GLN A 438 -8.80 -20.09 2.84
C GLN A 438 -9.77 -20.15 1.64
N GLY A 439 -9.70 -21.19 0.81
CA GLY A 439 -10.58 -21.41 -0.34
C GLY A 439 -11.93 -22.01 0.03
N ALA A 440 -12.68 -22.48 -0.97
CA ALA A 440 -14.00 -23.09 -0.75
C ALA A 440 -13.96 -24.33 0.17
N ASN A 441 -12.82 -25.03 0.19
CA ASN A 441 -12.60 -26.15 1.12
C ASN A 441 -12.01 -25.70 2.44
N ALA A 442 -11.30 -24.56 2.51
CA ALA A 442 -10.60 -24.10 3.70
C ALA A 442 -9.80 -25.22 4.40
N ASP A 443 -9.13 -26.06 3.61
CA ASP A 443 -8.26 -27.12 4.12
C ASP A 443 -7.05 -26.49 4.86
N VAL A 444 -6.52 -27.21 5.84
CA VAL A 444 -5.32 -26.84 6.61
C VAL A 444 -4.25 -27.92 6.43
N TYR A 445 -3.06 -27.52 6.03
CA TYR A 445 -1.92 -28.42 5.83
C TYR A 445 -0.79 -28.09 6.79
N VAL A 446 -0.19 -29.11 7.39
CA VAL A 446 0.97 -29.00 8.29
C VAL A 446 2.12 -29.82 7.71
N ALA A 447 3.33 -29.27 7.76
CA ALA A 447 4.57 -29.97 7.43
C ALA A 447 5.51 -29.94 8.64
N PRO A 448 5.64 -31.06 9.37
CA PRO A 448 6.44 -31.09 10.59
C PRO A 448 7.93 -30.86 10.36
N SER A 449 8.62 -30.19 11.26
CA SER A 449 10.07 -29.99 11.19
C SER A 449 10.85 -31.25 11.56
N THR A 450 12.04 -31.36 10.98
CA THR A 450 13.04 -32.39 11.30
C THR A 450 14.30 -31.79 11.92
N GLY A 451 14.31 -30.48 12.15
CA GLY A 451 15.47 -29.68 12.56
C GLY A 451 16.45 -29.31 11.46
N ASN A 452 16.24 -29.81 10.23
CA ASN A 452 17.07 -29.44 9.06
C ASN A 452 16.28 -29.35 7.74
N SER A 453 14.98 -29.63 7.78
CA SER A 453 14.03 -29.60 6.65
C SER A 453 12.61 -29.79 7.19
N PHE A 454 11.59 -29.48 6.40
CA PHE A 454 10.22 -29.87 6.71
C PHE A 454 9.87 -31.20 6.04
N GLY A 455 9.10 -32.03 6.75
CA GLY A 455 8.51 -33.25 6.22
C GLY A 455 7.45 -32.98 5.15
N ALA A 456 6.81 -34.03 4.65
CA ALA A 456 5.76 -33.85 3.66
C ALA A 456 4.55 -33.14 4.28
N ALA A 457 4.06 -32.09 3.61
CA ALA A 457 2.80 -31.45 3.96
C ALA A 457 1.62 -32.44 3.89
N THR A 458 0.88 -32.55 4.99
CA THR A 458 -0.29 -33.41 5.10
C THR A 458 -1.50 -32.60 5.56
N LYS A 459 -2.69 -32.98 5.10
CA LYS A 459 -3.91 -32.30 5.50
C LYS A 459 -4.29 -32.68 6.93
N TRP A 460 -4.34 -31.71 7.82
CA TRP A 460 -4.65 -31.89 9.24
C TRP A 460 -6.09 -31.47 9.58
N HIS A 461 -6.71 -30.59 8.78
CA HIS A 461 -8.13 -30.22 8.92
C HIS A 461 -8.75 -29.93 7.54
N ASP A 462 -10.04 -30.20 7.36
CA ASP A 462 -10.73 -30.14 6.04
C ASP A 462 -11.75 -28.99 5.88
N TYR A 463 -11.88 -28.13 6.90
CA TYR A 463 -12.60 -26.84 6.83
C TYR A 463 -12.32 -25.93 8.05
N PHE A 464 -11.31 -25.07 7.99
CA PHE A 464 -10.99 -24.12 9.07
C PHE A 464 -10.48 -22.78 8.51
N ALA A 465 -10.88 -21.67 9.12
CA ALA A 465 -10.55 -20.31 8.68
C ALA A 465 -10.82 -20.05 7.18
N PRO A 466 -12.06 -20.24 6.67
CA PRO A 466 -12.43 -19.88 5.30
C PRO A 466 -12.15 -18.39 4.98
N SER A 467 -12.19 -18.06 3.69
CA SER A 467 -11.87 -16.72 3.17
C SER A 467 -12.49 -15.58 3.98
N GLY A 468 -11.64 -14.66 4.43
CA GLY A 468 -12.02 -13.50 5.21
C GLY A 468 -11.93 -13.69 6.72
N GLU A 469 -11.71 -14.91 7.22
CA GLU A 469 -11.41 -15.15 8.62
C GLU A 469 -9.91 -14.99 8.91
N ALA A 470 -9.56 -14.72 10.17
CA ALA A 470 -8.18 -14.56 10.60
C ALA A 470 -7.76 -15.78 11.43
N PRO A 471 -6.90 -16.67 10.92
CA PRO A 471 -6.32 -17.75 11.71
C PRO A 471 -5.15 -17.26 12.59
N ALA A 472 -4.93 -17.93 13.71
CA ALA A 472 -3.72 -17.85 14.54
C ALA A 472 -3.44 -19.23 15.15
N VAL A 473 -2.28 -19.38 15.79
CA VAL A 473 -1.80 -20.64 16.39
C VAL A 473 -1.24 -20.39 17.79
N GLY A 474 -1.36 -21.38 18.67
CA GLY A 474 -0.92 -21.29 20.06
C GLY A 474 -1.45 -22.44 20.92
N ASP A 475 -0.88 -22.71 22.08
CA ASP A 475 -1.26 -23.79 23.00
C ASP A 475 -2.45 -23.35 23.88
N PHE A 476 -3.68 -23.51 23.39
CA PHE A 476 -4.86 -23.01 24.10
C PHE A 476 -5.30 -23.93 25.24
N ASP A 477 -4.88 -25.20 25.26
CA ASP A 477 -5.26 -26.17 26.30
C ASP A 477 -4.16 -26.54 27.32
N GLY A 478 -2.93 -26.09 27.06
CA GLY A 478 -1.77 -26.21 27.95
C GLY A 478 -1.16 -27.60 27.91
N ASP A 479 -1.30 -28.33 26.80
CA ASP A 479 -0.76 -29.68 26.62
C ASP A 479 0.65 -29.71 26.02
N GLY A 480 1.20 -28.53 25.70
CA GLY A 480 2.52 -28.33 25.10
C GLY A 480 2.53 -28.53 23.60
N LYS A 481 1.38 -28.46 22.92
CA LYS A 481 1.27 -28.42 21.46
C LYS A 481 0.52 -27.17 21.05
N ASP A 482 0.96 -26.60 19.94
CA ASP A 482 0.18 -25.55 19.32
C ASP A 482 -1.10 -26.10 18.70
N ASP A 483 -2.18 -25.37 18.92
CA ASP A 483 -3.50 -25.57 18.35
C ASP A 483 -3.75 -24.52 17.25
N ILE A 484 -4.93 -24.58 16.63
CA ILE A 484 -5.38 -23.54 15.70
C ILE A 484 -6.62 -22.82 16.24
N VAL A 485 -6.64 -21.50 16.09
CA VAL A 485 -7.80 -20.65 16.35
C VAL A 485 -8.17 -19.85 15.11
N THR A 486 -9.45 -19.56 14.94
CA THR A 486 -9.90 -18.60 13.93
C THR A 486 -10.88 -17.58 14.50
N PHE A 487 -10.62 -16.31 14.18
CA PHE A 487 -11.49 -15.17 14.45
C PHE A 487 -12.38 -14.95 13.23
N THR A 488 -13.65 -15.30 13.37
CA THR A 488 -14.62 -15.15 12.27
C THR A 488 -14.93 -13.66 12.05
N ARG A 489 -15.05 -13.21 10.80
CA ARG A 489 -15.31 -11.79 10.47
C ARG A 489 -16.74 -11.53 9.98
N GLY A 490 -17.68 -12.38 10.43
CA GLY A 490 -19.12 -12.28 10.16
C GLY A 490 -19.87 -11.51 11.25
N THR A 491 -21.19 -11.38 11.14
CA THR A 491 -22.01 -10.62 12.13
C THR A 491 -21.94 -11.14 13.56
N ALA A 492 -21.52 -12.40 13.75
CA ALA A 492 -21.34 -12.99 15.07
C ALA A 492 -19.96 -12.70 15.68
N ASN A 493 -18.92 -12.51 14.85
CA ASN A 493 -17.51 -12.41 15.24
C ASN A 493 -17.11 -13.44 16.31
N ASP A 494 -17.52 -14.69 16.12
CA ASP A 494 -17.21 -15.81 16.99
C ASP A 494 -15.73 -16.23 16.86
N VAL A 495 -15.21 -16.92 17.87
CA VAL A 495 -13.87 -17.53 17.91
C VAL A 495 -14.00 -19.05 18.02
N TYR A 496 -13.37 -19.77 17.08
CA TYR A 496 -13.36 -21.23 17.06
C TYR A 496 -11.94 -21.74 17.24
N VAL A 497 -11.77 -22.76 18.10
CA VAL A 497 -10.49 -23.43 18.36
C VAL A 497 -10.60 -24.90 17.94
N ALA A 498 -9.57 -25.42 17.29
CA ALA A 498 -9.41 -26.85 17.04
C ALA A 498 -8.07 -27.32 17.63
N LEU A 499 -8.16 -28.24 18.59
CA LEU A 499 -7.01 -28.72 19.35
C LEU A 499 -6.17 -29.69 18.53
N SER A 500 -4.85 -29.59 18.63
CA SER A 500 -3.91 -30.53 18.04
C SER A 500 -3.98 -31.88 18.74
N ASN A 501 -3.68 -32.93 17.98
CA ASN A 501 -3.51 -34.28 18.52
C ASN A 501 -2.21 -34.94 18.04
N ASP A 502 -1.19 -34.14 17.69
CA ASP A 502 0.13 -34.52 17.15
C ASP A 502 0.16 -35.04 15.69
N HIS A 503 -1.01 -35.32 15.09
CA HIS A 503 -1.12 -35.81 13.72
C HIS A 503 -2.33 -35.25 12.96
N GLY A 504 -2.94 -34.19 13.48
CA GLY A 504 -4.16 -33.57 12.97
C GLY A 504 -4.78 -32.61 13.98
N PHE A 505 -5.84 -31.92 13.56
CA PHE A 505 -6.65 -31.10 14.46
C PHE A 505 -8.01 -31.75 14.71
N GLY A 506 -8.54 -31.58 15.92
CA GLY A 506 -9.90 -31.93 16.27
C GLY A 506 -10.94 -31.09 15.50
N ALA A 507 -12.22 -31.27 15.83
CA ALA A 507 -13.25 -30.40 15.26
C ALA A 507 -13.12 -28.97 15.82
N GLY A 508 -13.32 -27.96 14.96
CA GLY A 508 -13.45 -26.57 15.41
C GLY A 508 -14.65 -26.39 16.36
N VAL A 509 -14.37 -26.01 17.60
CA VAL A 509 -15.37 -25.74 18.64
C VAL A 509 -15.39 -24.24 18.92
N LYS A 510 -16.58 -23.66 19.02
CA LYS A 510 -16.71 -22.26 19.43
C LYS A 510 -16.31 -22.11 20.89
N TRP A 511 -15.30 -21.27 21.16
CA TRP A 511 -14.78 -21.00 22.50
C TRP A 511 -15.15 -19.61 23.01
N HIS A 512 -15.41 -18.65 22.12
CA HIS A 512 -15.83 -17.29 22.49
C HIS A 512 -16.76 -16.70 21.43
N ASP A 513 -17.62 -15.76 21.82
CA ASP A 513 -18.49 -14.99 20.95
C ASP A 513 -18.05 -13.52 20.87
N PHE A 514 -18.26 -12.88 19.73
CA PHE A 514 -18.06 -11.44 19.55
C PHE A 514 -16.67 -10.90 19.98
N PHE A 515 -15.61 -11.38 19.34
CA PHE A 515 -14.23 -10.98 19.60
C PHE A 515 -13.44 -10.84 18.28
N GLY A 516 -12.52 -9.87 18.21
CA GLY A 516 -11.73 -9.64 16.99
C GLY A 516 -12.58 -9.15 15.82
N LEU A 517 -13.31 -8.06 16.01
CA LEU A 517 -14.21 -7.49 14.98
C LEU A 517 -13.43 -7.11 13.72
N ASP A 518 -14.10 -7.08 12.56
CA ASP A 518 -13.47 -6.65 11.31
C ASP A 518 -12.78 -5.28 11.45
N GLY A 519 -11.52 -5.21 11.04
CA GLY A 519 -10.64 -4.04 11.22
C GLY A 519 -9.86 -3.99 12.53
N GLU A 520 -10.10 -4.89 13.48
CA GLU A 520 -9.30 -5.05 14.71
C GLU A 520 -8.18 -6.08 14.51
N PHE A 521 -7.12 -5.98 15.34
CA PHE A 521 -5.99 -6.91 15.35
C PHE A 521 -6.18 -7.94 16.47
N PRO A 522 -6.68 -9.15 16.17
CA PRO A 522 -6.58 -10.25 17.12
C PRO A 522 -5.14 -10.78 17.16
N ALA A 523 -4.73 -11.24 18.33
CA ALA A 523 -3.47 -11.92 18.60
C ALA A 523 -3.69 -12.99 19.68
N VAL A 524 -2.66 -13.79 19.93
CA VAL A 524 -2.66 -14.87 20.92
C VAL A 524 -1.36 -14.86 21.70
N GLY A 525 -1.38 -15.41 22.91
CA GLY A 525 -0.22 -15.54 23.80
C GLY A 525 -0.59 -15.68 25.27
N ASP A 526 0.27 -16.27 26.09
CA ASP A 526 0.05 -16.52 27.52
C ASP A 526 0.36 -15.25 28.35
N VAL A 527 -0.57 -14.30 28.30
CA VAL A 527 -0.37 -13.02 29.00
C VAL A 527 -0.50 -13.16 30.52
N ASN A 528 -0.91 -14.32 31.02
CA ASN A 528 -1.16 -14.54 32.45
C ASN A 528 -0.19 -15.54 33.13
N GLY A 529 0.59 -16.27 32.33
CA GLY A 529 1.67 -17.16 32.75
C GLY A 529 1.15 -18.48 33.31
N ASP A 530 -0.01 -18.95 32.87
CA ASP A 530 -0.60 -20.21 33.31
C ASP A 530 -0.31 -21.40 32.39
N GLY A 531 0.50 -21.17 31.35
CA GLY A 531 0.91 -22.13 30.34
C GLY A 531 -0.17 -22.39 29.29
N ARG A 532 -1.12 -21.47 29.12
CA ARG A 532 -2.11 -21.51 28.04
C ARG A 532 -2.16 -20.18 27.33
N ASP A 533 -2.21 -20.23 26.01
CA ASP A 533 -2.39 -19.03 25.23
C ASP A 533 -3.79 -18.45 25.40
N ASP A 534 -3.82 -17.14 25.62
CA ASP A 534 -5.02 -16.34 25.69
C ASP A 534 -5.33 -15.75 24.32
N ILE A 535 -6.55 -15.20 24.14
CA ILE A 535 -6.84 -14.35 22.97
C ILE A 535 -6.82 -12.88 23.37
N ILE A 536 -6.18 -12.07 22.54
CA ILE A 536 -5.99 -10.63 22.71
C ILE A 536 -6.58 -9.94 21.50
N VAL A 537 -7.21 -8.78 21.68
CA VAL A 537 -7.59 -7.90 20.58
C VAL A 537 -7.13 -6.48 20.84
N PHE A 538 -6.38 -5.94 19.88
CA PHE A 538 -6.05 -4.53 19.79
C PHE A 538 -7.09 -3.85 18.91
N THR A 539 -7.99 -3.11 19.55
CA THR A 539 -9.05 -2.40 18.82
C THR A 539 -8.44 -1.27 17.99
N GLN A 540 -8.97 -1.02 16.80
CA GLN A 540 -8.48 0.05 15.90
C GLN A 540 -9.50 1.19 15.75
N GLY A 541 -10.46 1.24 16.68
CA GLY A 541 -11.48 2.29 16.77
C GLY A 541 -10.97 3.54 17.48
N SER A 542 -11.89 4.45 17.84
CA SER A 542 -11.53 5.74 18.45
C SER A 542 -10.84 5.67 19.82
N THR A 543 -10.81 4.50 20.46
CA THR A 543 -10.20 4.31 21.79
C THR A 543 -8.88 3.55 21.76
N ASN A 544 -8.60 2.76 20.71
CA ASN A 544 -7.39 1.90 20.60
C ASN A 544 -7.11 1.13 21.90
N ASP A 545 -8.14 0.53 22.49
CA ASP A 545 -8.05 -0.27 23.71
C ASP A 545 -7.58 -1.70 23.42
N VAL A 546 -7.08 -2.37 24.45
CA VAL A 546 -6.71 -3.79 24.44
C VAL A 546 -7.67 -4.59 25.31
N TYR A 547 -8.23 -5.65 24.75
CA TYR A 547 -9.05 -6.61 25.48
C TYR A 547 -8.40 -7.99 25.45
N VAL A 548 -8.48 -8.70 26.56
CA VAL A 548 -7.98 -10.07 26.73
C VAL A 548 -9.12 -10.96 27.19
N ALA A 549 -9.24 -12.14 26.61
CA ALA A 549 -10.08 -13.22 27.12
C ALA A 549 -9.18 -14.43 27.41
N THR A 550 -9.01 -14.74 28.70
CA THR A 550 -8.05 -15.77 29.10
C THR A 550 -8.57 -17.19 28.87
N SER A 551 -7.69 -18.11 28.48
CA SER A 551 -8.05 -19.51 28.24
C SER A 551 -8.35 -20.26 29.54
N THR A 552 -9.27 -21.20 29.42
CA THR A 552 -9.60 -22.19 30.46
C THR A 552 -9.20 -23.60 30.06
N GLY A 553 -8.57 -23.75 28.89
CA GLY A 553 -8.26 -25.01 28.22
C GLY A 553 -9.45 -25.75 27.59
N THR A 554 -10.65 -25.18 27.68
CA THR A 554 -11.86 -25.73 27.02
C THR A 554 -12.78 -24.63 26.47
N GLY A 555 -12.30 -23.39 26.47
CA GLY A 555 -13.07 -22.17 26.21
C GLY A 555 -12.29 -20.94 26.70
N PHE A 556 -12.73 -19.74 26.30
CA PHE A 556 -12.19 -18.49 26.83
C PHE A 556 -13.14 -17.87 27.86
N ASN A 557 -12.58 -17.19 28.85
CA ASN A 557 -13.33 -16.33 29.77
C ASN A 557 -13.91 -15.12 29.02
N ALA A 558 -14.83 -14.39 29.67
CA ALA A 558 -15.33 -13.15 29.08
C ALA A 558 -14.20 -12.13 28.90
N ALA A 559 -14.15 -11.50 27.72
CA ALA A 559 -13.17 -10.46 27.41
C ALA A 559 -13.22 -9.29 28.41
N VAL A 560 -12.04 -8.91 28.91
CA VAL A 560 -11.84 -7.79 29.82
C VAL A 560 -10.95 -6.74 29.15
N LYS A 561 -11.30 -5.46 29.28
CA LYS A 561 -10.40 -4.38 28.88
C LYS A 561 -9.24 -4.30 29.87
N VAL A 562 -8.01 -4.46 29.38
CA VAL A 562 -6.81 -4.55 30.21
C VAL A 562 -5.80 -3.44 29.96
N HIS A 563 -5.94 -2.69 28.86
CA HIS A 563 -5.12 -1.51 28.59
C HIS A 563 -5.86 -0.50 27.69
N ASP A 564 -5.53 0.78 27.81
CA ASP A 564 -6.13 1.88 27.03
C ASP A 564 -5.09 2.47 26.06
N ASN A 565 -5.51 2.87 24.85
CA ASN A 565 -4.67 3.59 23.87
C ASN A 565 -3.33 2.90 23.51
N PHE A 566 -3.37 1.61 23.19
CA PHE A 566 -2.22 0.86 22.68
C PHE A 566 -2.44 0.43 21.23
N ALA A 567 -1.35 0.31 20.45
CA ALA A 567 -1.40 -0.02 19.04
C ALA A 567 -2.32 0.93 18.25
N LEU A 568 -1.96 2.21 18.24
CA LEU A 568 -2.75 3.25 17.59
C LEU A 568 -2.95 2.95 16.10
N ALA A 569 -4.02 3.50 15.50
CA ALA A 569 -4.38 3.24 14.11
C ALA A 569 -3.17 3.23 13.14
N GLY A 570 -2.89 2.05 12.57
CA GLY A 570 -1.83 1.81 11.61
C GLY A 570 -0.53 1.23 12.19
N GLU A 571 -0.37 1.21 13.52
CA GLU A 571 0.72 0.50 14.19
C GLU A 571 0.55 -1.01 14.10
N GLN A 572 1.64 -1.74 14.32
CA GLN A 572 1.68 -3.20 14.19
C GLN A 572 1.93 -3.83 15.57
N PRO A 573 0.90 -4.36 16.26
CA PRO A 573 1.09 -4.99 17.56
C PRO A 573 1.61 -6.44 17.47
N ARG A 574 2.32 -6.88 18.51
CA ARG A 574 2.78 -8.26 18.79
C ARG A 574 2.57 -8.58 20.28
N VAL A 575 2.59 -9.87 20.59
CA VAL A 575 2.47 -10.44 21.94
C VAL A 575 3.70 -11.31 22.15
N ALA A 576 4.43 -11.11 23.24
CA ALA A 576 5.78 -11.66 23.43
C ALA A 576 6.28 -11.47 24.88
N ASP A 577 6.99 -12.45 25.46
CA ASP A 577 7.63 -12.32 26.78
C ASP A 577 8.98 -11.60 26.67
N VAL A 578 8.92 -10.28 26.47
CA VAL A 578 10.13 -9.48 26.24
C VAL A 578 10.94 -9.25 27.52
N ASN A 579 10.43 -9.68 28.67
CA ASN A 579 11.07 -9.50 29.98
C ASN A 579 11.57 -10.81 30.62
N GLY A 580 11.12 -11.96 30.12
CA GLY A 580 11.53 -13.30 30.54
C GLY A 580 10.91 -13.74 31.86
N ASP A 581 9.72 -13.26 32.21
CA ASP A 581 9.02 -13.63 33.44
C ASP A 581 7.95 -14.72 33.25
N GLY A 582 7.86 -15.26 32.04
CA GLY A 582 6.91 -16.29 31.62
C GLY A 582 5.50 -15.75 31.41
N LYS A 583 5.34 -14.45 31.18
CA LYS A 583 4.07 -13.83 30.77
C LYS A 583 4.29 -12.98 29.55
N ASP A 584 3.42 -13.16 28.57
CA ASP A 584 3.51 -12.37 27.37
C ASP A 584 3.11 -10.91 27.63
N ASP A 585 3.98 -10.03 27.19
CA ASP A 585 3.80 -8.58 27.14
C ASP A 585 3.17 -8.18 25.81
N ILE A 586 2.76 -6.91 25.70
CA ILE A 586 2.34 -6.35 24.41
C ILE A 586 3.37 -5.38 23.87
N VAL A 587 3.69 -5.54 22.59
CA VAL A 587 4.66 -4.74 21.84
C VAL A 587 3.94 -4.10 20.66
N THR A 588 4.21 -2.82 20.36
CA THR A 588 3.70 -2.17 19.14
C THR A 588 4.82 -1.47 18.40
N PHE A 589 4.87 -1.70 17.09
CA PHE A 589 5.80 -1.06 16.17
C PHE A 589 5.10 0.10 15.47
N THR A 590 5.62 1.30 15.62
CA THR A 590 5.04 2.48 15.00
C THR A 590 5.30 2.46 13.49
N ASN A 591 4.25 2.23 12.71
CA ASN A 591 4.36 2.15 11.25
C ASN A 591 4.39 3.53 10.59
N ASN A 592 5.29 4.38 11.07
CA ASN A 592 5.46 5.75 10.59
C ASN A 592 6.94 6.03 10.34
N GLY A 593 7.29 7.28 10.05
CA GLY A 593 8.68 7.66 9.77
C GLY A 593 9.64 7.39 10.92
N LEU A 594 9.16 7.31 12.17
CA LEU A 594 9.96 7.09 13.37
C LEU A 594 10.27 5.62 13.64
N GLY A 595 9.42 4.67 13.25
CA GLY A 595 9.68 3.23 13.44
C GLY A 595 9.96 2.80 14.89
N ASP A 596 9.48 3.58 15.87
CA ASP A 596 9.64 3.33 17.31
C ASP A 596 8.97 2.03 17.76
N VAL A 597 9.47 1.43 18.85
CA VAL A 597 8.91 0.23 19.49
C VAL A 597 8.46 0.57 20.91
N TRP A 598 7.19 0.35 21.20
CA TRP A 598 6.59 0.57 22.52
C TRP A 598 6.17 -0.76 23.14
N VAL A 599 6.41 -0.91 24.44
CA VAL A 599 6.14 -2.13 25.20
C VAL A 599 5.27 -1.78 26.40
N ALA A 600 4.27 -2.59 26.69
CA ALA A 600 3.58 -2.56 27.98
C ALA A 600 3.67 -3.94 28.63
N ILE A 601 4.25 -3.97 29.83
CA ILE A 601 4.58 -5.20 30.55
C ILE A 601 3.35 -5.79 31.24
N SER A 602 3.12 -7.09 31.09
CA SER A 602 2.06 -7.82 31.76
C SER A 602 2.36 -8.05 33.24
N ASP A 603 1.34 -7.89 34.09
CA ASP A 603 1.38 -8.34 35.49
C ASP A 603 0.58 -9.63 35.72
N GLY A 604 0.09 -10.23 34.64
CA GLY A 604 -0.77 -11.40 34.62
C GLY A 604 -2.26 -11.13 34.85
N GLN A 605 -2.66 -9.88 35.04
CA GLN A 605 -4.07 -9.44 35.09
C GLN A 605 -4.36 -8.31 34.10
N GLY A 606 -3.35 -7.54 33.74
CA GLY A 606 -3.37 -6.56 32.66
C GLY A 606 -1.97 -6.04 32.37
N PHE A 607 -1.90 -4.88 31.70
CA PHE A 607 -0.62 -4.31 31.27
C PHE A 607 -0.31 -3.00 31.99
N GLY A 608 0.96 -2.81 32.34
CA GLY A 608 1.49 -1.54 32.83
C GLY A 608 1.44 -0.44 31.76
N PRO A 609 1.91 0.78 32.06
CA PRO A 609 1.97 1.85 31.06
C PRO A 609 2.88 1.48 29.88
N ALA A 610 2.48 1.84 28.67
CA ALA A 610 3.33 1.73 27.49
C ALA A 610 4.59 2.60 27.62
N VAL A 611 5.76 1.98 27.46
CA VAL A 611 7.08 2.61 27.50
C VAL A 611 7.78 2.35 26.19
N LYS A 612 8.42 3.38 25.63
CA LYS A 612 9.24 3.22 24.44
C LYS A 612 10.55 2.51 24.76
N TRP A 613 10.79 1.38 24.09
CA TRP A 613 11.97 0.53 24.27
C TRP A 613 12.98 0.65 23.13
N ASN A 614 12.57 1.10 21.95
CA ASN A 614 13.47 1.34 20.83
C ASN A 614 12.99 2.51 19.96
N ASP A 615 13.94 3.18 19.30
CA ASP A 615 13.70 4.26 18.35
C ASP A 615 14.16 3.79 16.96
N TRP A 616 13.42 4.08 15.89
CA TRP A 616 13.88 3.83 14.50
C TRP A 616 14.20 2.37 14.18
N PHE A 617 13.48 1.43 14.78
CA PHE A 617 13.72 0.01 14.57
C PHE A 617 13.03 -0.51 13.30
N ALA A 618 11.72 -0.24 13.13
CA ALA A 618 10.93 -0.74 12.00
C ALA A 618 10.21 0.41 11.27
N PRO A 619 10.91 1.19 10.42
CA PRO A 619 10.30 2.23 9.61
C PRO A 619 9.17 1.73 8.69
N ASN A 620 8.36 2.67 8.20
CA ASN A 620 7.18 2.37 7.36
C ASN A 620 7.50 1.44 6.17
N GLY A 621 6.70 0.38 6.03
CA GLY A 621 6.81 -0.61 4.95
C GLY A 621 7.66 -1.84 5.29
N GLU A 622 8.23 -1.89 6.49
CA GLU A 622 8.88 -3.07 7.04
C GLU A 622 7.90 -3.97 7.81
N PHE A 623 8.31 -5.22 8.01
CA PHE A 623 7.53 -6.25 8.69
C PHE A 623 8.30 -6.69 9.93
N PRO A 624 7.91 -6.24 11.14
CA PRO A 624 8.58 -6.63 12.36
C PRO A 624 7.89 -7.79 13.07
N TYR A 625 8.67 -8.59 13.80
CA TYR A 625 8.20 -9.67 14.67
C TYR A 625 9.00 -9.71 15.98
N THR A 626 8.62 -10.61 16.86
CA THR A 626 9.22 -10.86 18.17
C THR A 626 9.57 -12.34 18.30
N GLY A 627 10.62 -12.66 19.05
CA GLY A 627 11.07 -14.03 19.32
C GLY A 627 12.41 -14.05 20.06
N ASP A 628 12.75 -15.14 20.74
CA ASP A 628 14.00 -15.33 21.49
C ASP A 628 15.13 -15.75 20.55
N PHE A 629 15.73 -14.79 19.85
CA PHE A 629 16.74 -15.12 18.85
C PHE A 629 18.10 -15.48 19.46
N ASP A 630 18.37 -15.11 20.71
CA ASP A 630 19.63 -15.40 21.39
C ASP A 630 19.58 -16.51 22.45
N GLY A 631 18.38 -17.00 22.75
CA GLY A 631 18.12 -18.15 23.61
C GLY A 631 18.30 -17.81 25.08
N ASP A 632 18.07 -16.56 25.45
CA ASP A 632 18.22 -16.08 26.83
C ASP A 632 16.91 -16.09 27.63
N GLY A 633 15.83 -16.56 27.00
CA GLY A 633 14.49 -16.68 27.55
C GLY A 633 13.71 -15.38 27.50
N ARG A 634 14.07 -14.45 26.62
CA ARG A 634 13.39 -13.17 26.44
C ARG A 634 13.18 -12.91 24.97
N ASP A 635 11.97 -12.51 24.64
CA ASP A 635 11.68 -12.17 23.27
C ASP A 635 12.34 -10.85 22.88
N ASP A 636 13.06 -10.91 21.78
CA ASP A 636 13.70 -9.81 21.09
C ASP A 636 12.77 -9.23 20.01
N VAL A 637 13.29 -8.28 19.23
CA VAL A 637 12.61 -7.78 18.03
C VAL A 637 13.42 -8.03 16.77
N VAL A 638 12.74 -8.38 15.68
CA VAL A 638 13.32 -8.50 14.33
C VAL A 638 12.55 -7.62 13.35
N THR A 639 13.23 -7.05 12.35
CA THR A 639 12.60 -6.39 11.22
C THR A 639 13.18 -6.88 9.89
N PHE A 640 12.29 -7.10 8.92
CA PHE A 640 12.63 -7.45 7.55
C PHE A 640 12.52 -6.21 6.66
N THR A 641 13.67 -5.64 6.27
CA THR A 641 13.68 -4.46 5.42
C THR A 641 13.26 -4.83 3.99
N LYS A 642 12.55 -3.94 3.29
CA LYS A 642 12.15 -4.14 1.88
C LYS A 642 12.99 -3.29 0.90
N GLY A 643 14.23 -3.01 1.30
CA GLY A 643 15.22 -2.28 0.52
C GLY A 643 15.88 -3.14 -0.58
N ALA A 644 16.93 -2.60 -1.21
CA ALA A 644 17.62 -3.28 -2.32
C ALA A 644 18.25 -4.63 -1.94
N THR A 645 18.55 -4.84 -0.66
CA THR A 645 19.21 -6.04 -0.14
C THR A 645 18.31 -6.91 0.73
N ASN A 646 17.08 -6.49 1.05
CA ASN A 646 16.18 -7.17 1.98
C ASN A 646 16.92 -7.69 3.23
N ASP A 647 17.56 -6.76 3.94
CA ASP A 647 18.33 -7.04 5.16
C ASP A 647 17.40 -7.37 6.33
N VAL A 648 17.88 -8.22 7.24
CA VAL A 648 17.21 -8.56 8.49
C VAL A 648 17.99 -7.97 9.65
N PHE A 649 17.31 -7.20 10.51
CA PHE A 649 17.91 -6.59 11.70
C PHE A 649 17.24 -7.11 12.96
N VAL A 650 18.06 -7.45 13.97
CA VAL A 650 17.62 -7.92 15.29
C VAL A 650 18.04 -6.93 16.37
N GLY A 651 17.14 -6.63 17.29
CA GLY A 651 17.37 -5.81 18.48
C GLY A 651 17.08 -6.62 19.73
N LEU A 652 18.15 -7.03 20.44
CA LEU A 652 18.04 -7.92 21.60
C LEU A 652 17.39 -7.24 22.81
N SER A 653 16.50 -7.91 23.52
CA SER A 653 15.88 -7.42 24.74
C SER A 653 16.85 -7.42 25.92
N ASN A 654 16.84 -6.35 26.70
CA ASN A 654 17.54 -6.32 27.98
C ASN A 654 16.65 -6.80 29.16
N GLY A 655 15.40 -7.16 28.88
CA GLY A 655 14.40 -7.66 29.82
C GLY A 655 13.85 -6.64 30.81
N THR A 656 14.17 -5.35 30.68
CA THR A 656 13.81 -4.35 31.71
C THR A 656 13.33 -3.02 31.18
N SER A 657 13.85 -2.54 30.05
CA SER A 657 13.51 -1.18 29.58
C SER A 657 13.82 -0.86 28.13
N ALA A 658 14.52 -1.73 27.39
CA ALA A 658 14.96 -1.41 26.04
C ALA A 658 15.30 -2.67 25.24
N PHE A 659 15.13 -2.54 23.92
CA PHE A 659 15.80 -3.38 22.95
C PHE A 659 17.14 -2.75 22.56
N GLY A 660 18.12 -3.57 22.22
CA GLY A 660 19.39 -3.14 21.65
C GLY A 660 19.19 -2.39 20.32
N ALA A 661 20.23 -1.68 19.88
CA ALA A 661 20.21 -1.14 18.53
C ALA A 661 20.06 -2.27 17.51
N GLY A 662 19.28 -2.06 16.45
CA GLY A 662 19.13 -3.05 15.39
C GLY A 662 20.48 -3.40 14.75
N VAL A 663 20.89 -4.66 14.88
CA VAL A 663 22.09 -5.21 14.26
C VAL A 663 21.68 -6.06 13.08
N LYS A 664 22.32 -5.85 11.92
CA LYS A 664 22.07 -6.70 10.75
C LYS A 664 22.55 -8.12 11.02
N TRP A 665 21.62 -9.07 11.03
CA TRP A 665 21.88 -10.50 11.25
C TRP A 665 21.83 -11.31 9.95
N HIS A 666 21.16 -10.82 8.91
CA HIS A 666 21.07 -11.49 7.60
C HIS A 666 20.85 -10.52 6.43
N ASP A 667 21.04 -10.98 5.20
CA ASP A 667 20.64 -10.29 3.97
C ASP A 667 20.07 -11.19 2.88
N PHE A 668 19.29 -10.56 2.00
CA PHE A 668 18.58 -11.19 0.89
C PHE A 668 17.60 -12.26 1.38
N PHE A 669 16.95 -11.99 2.51
CA PHE A 669 15.92 -12.85 3.09
C PHE A 669 14.56 -12.16 3.06
N GLY A 670 13.50 -12.89 2.72
CA GLY A 670 12.16 -12.31 2.67
C GLY A 670 12.00 -11.27 1.58
N LEU A 671 12.10 -11.68 0.32
CA LEU A 671 12.01 -10.77 -0.82
C LEU A 671 10.62 -10.11 -0.92
N ASN A 672 10.50 -9.12 -1.80
CA ASN A 672 9.23 -8.44 -2.05
C ASN A 672 8.17 -9.41 -2.56
N GLY A 673 7.02 -9.49 -1.87
CA GLY A 673 5.92 -10.40 -2.19
C GLY A 673 5.98 -11.75 -1.48
N GLU A 674 7.04 -12.02 -0.72
CA GLU A 674 7.13 -13.18 0.17
C GLU A 674 6.52 -12.87 1.53
N THR A 675 6.02 -13.90 2.21
CA THR A 675 5.70 -13.83 3.64
C THR A 675 6.93 -14.23 4.43
N THR A 676 7.33 -13.40 5.40
CA THR A 676 8.34 -13.74 6.40
C THR A 676 7.71 -13.87 7.77
N LEU A 677 8.20 -14.83 8.55
CA LEU A 677 7.96 -14.97 9.99
C LEU A 677 9.31 -14.98 10.68
#